data_AF-A0A932FIT2-F1
#
_entry.id   AF-A0A932FIT2-F1
#
_cell.length_a   1.000
_cell.length_b   1.000
_cell.length_c   1.000
_cell.angle_alpha   90.00
_cell.angle_beta   90.00
_cell.angle_gamma   90.00
#
_symmetry.space_group_name_H-M   'P 1'
#
loop_
_entity.id
_entity.type
_entity.pdbx_description
1 polymer ?
#
loop_
_entity_poly.entity_id
_entity_poly.type
_entity_poly.pdbx_seq_one_letter_code
_entity_poly.pdbx_strand_id
1 'polypeptide(L)'
;MRSSRPLFLSGLLLVLIPAGLEIQAFFAAAQNWDKLLSLSGLLTIIGWIALLLAGLSALVTGLISPSLLGGLSNRISFPVWLRWAVISGLLLSPVWFYLYSPWQDVFPAPWMHFLFALGLSQLITFFTASSREFSFGVREASLSFLLFLYTSIVVETRFASSSPTVYRAVTFIGLLIVFAFAFIVLTERRYKVRDGLLKWKARLGPARMLLGAVFLLAPLILRYLAGASFYILNPNIRFGFLLVSLCVAACLLESRTDRLASTQSVVVGIGFMTLTSFLTSSLMMVVNLPFSLTWSEGNRFYDYSLMFGQKLYDYAGTIAANYDLPGRYVLWGVLFLWPNLPIWVHRLWNVFLLFLPGMGVALALARQVKNSRLKVILFLWISIFFVVEAPAQPPILLTAFFVLWFGFDRSISRRIVVGVIASAYAASSRFTWIVIPAILLALIDLLLYYPERKGNFLQKTLPILAFTLPGLFTGLLLISSVIEKVASSQSVISNQPLLWYRLLPNPTYPVGVLFGSLLTAGPVVALLIWMIVSKRWKLDWLQLIGVWGALGALFAIGLVVSSKIGGGGDLHNLDMYLVSLVTVAGISVLQNRLDEIASWGFLARAMLVVMLFLPVYQFTPFNPGAASHPYLSVPDEKDARVVLSEIQKQVADASGRGEVLFMDQRQLLTFGYIRNVPFVPEYEKKYMMDQAMGSNLPYFKLYYRDLANKRFDLIVTEILTTNYQTSANFSEENNSWVKWVSKATLCFYEPLAIYKDENIELLVPKESPVGCEIYLNR
;
A
#
# COMPACT_ATOMS: atom_id res chain seq x y z
N MET A 1 35.14 0.09 -9.68
CA MET A 1 34.26 0.63 -8.63
C MET A 1 33.95 2.14 -8.77
N ARG A 2 34.28 2.83 -9.88
CA ARG A 2 33.88 4.24 -10.12
C ARG A 2 32.36 4.48 -10.26
N SER A 3 31.51 3.44 -10.35
CA SER A 3 30.11 3.56 -10.79
C SER A 3 29.06 3.77 -9.68
N SER A 4 29.43 3.78 -8.39
CA SER A 4 28.45 3.88 -7.27
C SER A 4 28.31 5.27 -6.66
N ARG A 5 29.26 6.21 -6.87
CA ARG A 5 29.20 7.58 -6.30
C ARG A 5 27.92 8.35 -6.64
N PRO A 6 27.40 8.31 -7.89
CA PRO A 6 26.17 9.02 -8.23
C PRO A 6 24.97 8.50 -7.42
N LEU A 7 24.93 7.19 -7.13
CA LEU A 7 23.86 6.56 -6.36
C LEU A 7 23.83 7.09 -4.91
N PHE A 8 24.99 7.18 -4.27
CA PHE A 8 25.08 7.70 -2.90
C PHE A 8 24.80 9.21 -2.82
N LEU A 9 25.18 9.98 -3.83
CA LEU A 9 24.79 11.40 -3.95
C LEU A 9 23.27 11.56 -4.07
N SER A 10 22.60 10.74 -4.90
CA SER A 10 21.13 10.72 -4.95
C SER A 10 20.52 10.35 -3.61
N GLY A 11 21.05 9.31 -2.95
CA GLY A 11 20.57 8.87 -1.64
C GLY A 11 20.68 9.97 -0.59
N LEU A 12 21.79 10.72 -0.58
CA LEU A 12 21.97 11.85 0.34
C LEU A 12 20.93 12.95 0.09
N LEU A 13 20.65 13.29 -1.17
CA LEU A 13 19.61 14.28 -1.50
C LEU A 13 18.21 13.83 -1.02
N LEU A 14 17.91 12.52 -1.13
CA LEU A 14 16.65 11.94 -0.66
C LEU A 14 16.51 11.97 0.87
N VAL A 15 17.61 12.05 1.63
CA VAL A 15 17.61 12.17 3.09
C VAL A 15 17.54 13.63 3.54
N LEU A 16 18.23 14.55 2.84
CA LEU A 16 18.31 15.96 3.23
C LEU A 16 16.95 16.68 3.21
N ILE A 17 16.12 16.41 2.22
CA ILE A 17 14.79 17.05 2.08
C ILE A 17 13.89 16.73 3.28
N PRO A 18 13.61 15.45 3.61
CA PRO A 18 12.76 15.13 4.76
C PRO A 18 13.42 15.51 6.10
N ALA A 19 14.75 15.44 6.22
CA ALA A 19 15.44 15.97 7.40
C ALA A 19 15.18 17.48 7.60
N GLY A 20 15.15 18.27 6.52
CA GLY A 20 14.77 19.68 6.57
C GLY A 20 13.33 19.91 7.05
N LEU A 21 12.40 19.05 6.62
CA LEU A 21 11.00 19.10 7.07
C LEU A 21 10.87 18.74 8.55
N GLU A 22 11.66 17.78 9.05
CA GLU A 22 11.71 17.45 10.48
C GLU A 22 12.24 18.62 11.32
N ILE A 23 13.25 19.36 10.83
CA ILE A 23 13.73 20.59 11.48
C ILE A 23 12.61 21.64 11.56
N GLN A 24 11.88 21.84 10.46
CA GLN A 24 10.77 22.79 10.44
C GLN A 24 9.67 22.37 11.43
N ALA A 25 9.32 21.08 11.45
CA ALA A 25 8.32 20.53 12.37
C ALA A 25 8.75 20.70 13.84
N PHE A 26 10.04 20.52 14.13
CA PHE A 26 10.60 20.76 15.46
C PHE A 26 10.34 22.20 15.95
N PHE A 27 10.62 23.21 15.12
CA PHE A 27 10.40 24.61 15.48
C PHE A 27 8.92 25.01 15.54
N ALA A 28 8.04 24.24 14.92
CA ALA A 28 6.60 24.45 14.99
C ALA A 28 5.95 23.83 16.24
N ALA A 29 6.58 22.82 16.85
CA ALA A 29 6.06 22.15 18.04
C ALA A 29 6.44 22.90 19.33
N ALA A 30 5.57 22.82 20.35
CA ALA A 30 5.87 23.36 21.67
C ALA A 30 7.05 22.60 22.30
N GLN A 31 8.04 23.33 22.80
CA GLN A 31 9.26 22.77 23.39
C GLN A 31 9.43 23.19 24.85
N ASN A 32 10.07 22.33 25.64
CA ASN A 32 10.53 22.67 26.98
C ASN A 32 11.89 23.40 26.88
N TRP A 33 11.85 24.69 26.55
CA TRP A 33 13.06 25.50 26.35
C TRP A 33 13.95 25.58 27.58
N ASP A 34 13.39 25.54 28.80
CA ASP A 34 14.18 25.56 30.04
C ASP A 34 15.10 24.32 30.15
N LYS A 35 14.58 23.13 29.81
CA LYS A 35 15.36 21.90 29.75
C LYS A 35 16.41 21.96 28.63
N LEU A 36 16.01 22.42 27.44
CA LEU A 36 16.87 22.42 26.24
C LEU A 36 17.98 23.49 26.29
N LEU A 37 17.73 24.64 26.92
CA LEU A 37 18.68 25.75 27.06
C LEU A 37 19.43 25.74 28.40
N SER A 38 19.23 24.73 29.24
CA SER A 38 20.12 24.44 30.37
C SER A 38 21.58 24.35 29.90
N LEU A 39 22.57 24.58 30.78
CA LEU A 39 23.99 24.45 30.42
C LEU A 39 24.30 23.09 29.76
N SER A 40 23.77 22.01 30.32
CA SER A 40 23.88 20.66 29.74
C SER A 40 23.20 20.56 28.37
N GLY A 41 22.05 21.20 28.20
CA GLY A 41 21.32 21.25 26.95
C GLY A 41 22.09 22.02 25.87
N LEU A 42 22.61 23.21 26.17
CA LEU A 42 23.44 24.02 25.27
C LEU A 42 24.71 23.29 24.85
N LEU A 43 25.44 22.69 25.79
CA LEU A 43 26.64 21.91 25.47
C LEU A 43 26.31 20.70 24.59
N THR A 44 25.16 20.06 24.82
CA THR A 44 24.70 18.92 24.02
C THR A 44 24.41 19.33 22.58
N ILE A 45 23.62 20.38 22.35
CA ILE A 45 23.26 20.81 20.99
C ILE A 45 24.46 21.36 20.23
N ILE A 46 25.36 22.10 20.89
CA ILE A 46 26.61 22.57 20.28
C ILE A 46 27.47 21.39 19.84
N GLY A 47 27.65 20.39 20.71
CA GLY A 47 28.40 19.18 20.39
C GLY A 47 27.76 18.37 19.25
N TRP A 48 26.44 18.25 19.26
CA TRP A 48 25.70 17.55 18.22
C TRP A 48 25.83 18.26 16.86
N ILE A 49 25.63 19.58 16.81
CA ILE A 49 25.79 20.39 15.59
C ILE A 49 27.23 20.31 15.08
N ALA A 50 28.23 20.43 15.95
CA ALA A 50 29.63 20.34 15.56
C ALA A 50 29.96 18.99 14.91
N LEU A 51 29.49 17.89 15.51
CA LEU A 51 29.68 16.55 14.95
C LEU A 51 28.90 16.33 13.65
N LEU A 52 27.67 16.86 13.54
CA LEU A 52 26.89 16.81 12.31
C LEU A 52 27.61 17.54 11.19
N LEU A 53 28.03 18.80 11.40
CA LEU A 53 28.71 19.60 10.39
C LEU A 53 30.04 18.98 9.97
N ALA A 54 30.82 18.48 10.93
CA ALA A 54 32.07 17.77 10.63
C ALA A 54 31.82 16.49 9.83
N GLY A 55 30.83 15.69 10.23
CA GLY A 55 30.43 14.45 9.56
C GLY A 55 29.89 14.68 8.15
N LEU A 56 29.01 15.66 7.95
CA LEU A 56 28.50 16.04 6.64
C LEU A 56 29.59 16.60 5.73
N SER A 57 30.50 17.40 6.26
CA SER A 57 31.66 17.91 5.50
C SER A 57 32.54 16.75 5.03
N ALA A 58 32.81 15.78 5.90
CA ALA A 58 33.53 14.56 5.56
C ALA A 58 32.76 13.71 4.53
N LEU A 59 31.44 13.58 4.66
CA LEU A 59 30.57 12.84 3.75
C LEU A 59 30.59 13.42 2.34
N VAL A 60 30.32 14.72 2.22
CA VAL A 60 30.30 15.42 0.93
C VAL A 60 31.68 15.37 0.28
N THR A 61 32.75 15.62 1.05
CA THR A 61 34.11 15.53 0.53
C THR A 61 34.49 14.10 0.14
N GLY A 62 34.06 13.10 0.90
CA GLY A 62 34.25 11.68 0.58
C GLY A 62 33.47 11.21 -0.65
N LEU A 63 32.36 11.86 -1.00
CA LEU A 63 31.58 11.57 -2.21
C LEU A 63 32.16 12.26 -3.45
N ILE A 64 32.58 13.52 -3.33
CA ILE A 64 33.07 14.35 -4.44
C ILE A 64 34.56 14.13 -4.69
N SER A 65 35.39 14.21 -3.64
CA SER A 65 36.85 14.21 -3.70
C SER A 65 37.48 13.30 -2.63
N PRO A 66 37.38 11.96 -2.76
CA PRO A 66 37.94 11.03 -1.78
C PRO A 66 39.46 11.21 -1.55
N SER A 67 40.21 11.64 -2.58
CA SER A 67 41.65 11.91 -2.47
C SER A 67 41.96 13.09 -1.56
N LEU A 68 41.12 14.14 -1.56
CA LEU A 68 41.25 15.28 -0.67
C LEU A 68 41.04 14.85 0.78
N LEU A 69 39.97 14.10 1.04
CA LEU A 69 39.66 13.59 2.38
C LEU A 69 40.78 12.68 2.90
N GLY A 70 41.32 11.81 2.04
CA GLY A 70 42.46 10.97 2.39
C GLY A 70 43.74 11.74 2.65
N GLY A 71 44.02 12.78 1.85
CA GLY A 71 45.15 13.68 2.09
C GLY A 71 45.07 14.39 3.44
N LEU A 72 43.87 14.85 3.82
CA LEU A 72 43.61 15.46 5.13
C LEU A 72 43.78 14.45 6.28
N SER A 73 43.22 13.25 6.14
CA SER A 73 43.36 12.19 7.15
C SER A 73 44.83 11.80 7.35
N ASN A 74 45.60 11.70 6.26
CA ASN A 74 47.02 11.32 6.31
C ASN A 74 47.92 12.37 7.00
N ARG A 75 47.48 13.63 7.09
CA ARG A 75 48.18 14.67 7.87
C ARG A 75 48.00 14.50 9.38
N ILE A 76 47.04 13.68 9.82
CA ILE A 76 46.75 13.44 11.24
C ILE A 76 47.49 12.18 11.72
N SER A 77 48.63 12.37 12.39
CA SER A 77 49.49 11.32 12.93
C SER A 77 49.13 10.93 14.36
N PHE A 78 47.93 10.37 14.57
CA PHE A 78 47.57 9.80 15.87
C PHE A 78 48.14 8.39 16.07
N PRO A 79 48.65 8.06 17.27
CA PRO A 79 48.96 6.68 17.63
C PRO A 79 47.68 5.82 17.60
N VAL A 80 47.85 4.52 17.34
CA VAL A 80 46.71 3.58 17.13
C VAL A 80 45.71 3.62 18.29
N TRP A 81 46.19 3.69 19.54
CA TRP A 81 45.33 3.75 20.72
C TRP A 81 44.46 5.02 20.75
N LEU A 82 45.02 6.18 20.39
CA LEU A 82 44.29 7.46 20.38
C LEU A 82 43.25 7.49 19.25
N ARG A 83 43.55 6.89 18.09
CA ARG A 83 42.57 6.72 17.01
C ARG A 83 41.36 5.90 17.47
N TRP A 84 41.61 4.76 18.12
CA TRP A 84 40.54 3.92 18.64
C TRP A 84 39.79 4.59 19.81
N ALA A 85 40.46 5.42 20.63
CA ALA A 85 39.77 6.22 21.64
C ALA A 85 38.80 7.23 21.00
N VAL A 86 39.24 7.96 19.95
CA VAL A 86 38.36 8.87 19.19
C VAL A 86 37.21 8.12 18.53
N ILE A 87 37.48 7.00 17.85
CA ILE A 87 36.44 6.16 17.22
C ILE A 87 35.44 5.67 18.28
N SER A 88 35.91 5.24 19.45
CA SER A 88 35.04 4.80 20.54
C SER A 88 34.14 5.93 21.05
N GLY A 89 34.70 7.14 21.21
CA GLY A 89 33.92 8.34 21.53
C GLY A 89 32.85 8.65 20.48
N LEU A 90 33.20 8.55 19.19
CA LEU A 90 32.25 8.72 18.08
C LEU A 90 31.14 7.66 18.10
N LEU A 91 31.46 6.39 18.33
CA LEU A 91 30.49 5.29 18.42
C LEU A 91 29.55 5.41 19.63
N LEU A 92 30.02 6.00 20.74
CA LEU A 92 29.21 6.25 21.94
C LEU A 92 28.37 7.53 21.83
N SER A 93 28.74 8.46 20.95
CA SER A 93 28.06 9.76 20.84
C SER A 93 26.54 9.66 20.56
N PRO A 94 26.03 8.76 19.68
CA PRO A 94 24.59 8.61 19.50
C PRO A 94 23.88 8.16 20.77
N VAL A 95 24.50 7.30 21.58
CA VAL A 95 23.92 6.85 22.85
C VAL A 95 23.71 8.02 23.78
N TRP A 96 24.71 8.89 23.93
CA TRP A 96 24.55 10.07 24.74
C TRP A 96 23.43 10.97 24.21
N PHE A 97 23.50 11.36 22.94
CA PHE A 97 22.56 12.33 22.36
C PHE A 97 21.11 11.83 22.36
N TYR A 98 20.87 10.61 21.87
CA TYR A 98 19.51 10.10 21.65
C TYR A 98 18.91 9.36 22.86
N LEU A 99 19.71 8.98 23.87
CA LEU A 99 19.21 8.17 25.00
C LEU A 99 19.43 8.77 26.39
N TYR A 100 20.31 9.76 26.57
CA TYR A 100 20.66 10.27 27.90
C TYR A 100 20.77 11.79 28.00
N SER A 101 20.77 12.50 26.87
CA SER A 101 20.91 13.96 26.87
C SER A 101 19.57 14.68 27.12
N PRO A 102 19.59 15.98 27.50
CA PRO A 102 18.38 16.79 27.58
C PRO A 102 17.55 16.85 26.30
N TRP A 103 18.17 16.54 25.15
CA TRP A 103 17.56 16.58 23.82
C TRP A 103 17.00 15.24 23.33
N GLN A 104 17.05 14.18 24.14
CA GLN A 104 16.60 12.83 23.75
C GLN A 104 15.15 12.78 23.22
N ASP A 105 14.27 13.66 23.73
CA ASP A 105 12.84 13.68 23.37
C ASP A 105 12.60 14.47 22.06
N VAL A 106 13.60 15.25 21.63
CA VAL A 106 13.55 16.14 20.46
C VAL A 106 14.23 15.51 19.24
N PHE A 107 15.32 14.78 19.45
CA PHE A 107 16.12 14.19 18.39
C PHE A 107 15.63 12.88 17.72
N PRO A 108 14.56 12.17 18.13
CA PRO A 108 14.27 10.84 17.58
C PRO A 108 13.64 10.88 16.17
N ALA A 109 13.52 12.05 15.55
CA ALA A 109 13.05 12.18 14.18
C ALA A 109 13.96 11.35 13.22
N PRO A 110 13.40 10.36 12.49
CA PRO A 110 14.19 9.29 11.88
C PRO A 110 15.12 9.79 10.78
N TRP A 111 14.75 10.80 10.00
CA TRP A 111 15.59 11.29 8.90
C TRP A 111 16.80 12.08 9.40
N MET A 112 16.60 12.96 10.38
CA MET A 112 17.67 13.72 11.04
C MET A 112 18.64 12.80 11.78
N HIS A 113 18.11 11.80 12.49
CA HIS A 113 18.94 10.81 13.16
C HIS A 113 19.75 9.96 12.16
N PHE A 114 19.14 9.54 11.06
CA PHE A 114 19.87 8.81 10.02
C PHE A 114 20.91 9.68 9.29
N LEU A 115 20.61 10.96 9.02
CA LEU A 115 21.55 11.92 8.45
C LEU A 115 22.78 12.11 9.35
N PHE A 116 22.56 12.22 10.66
CA PHE A 116 23.65 12.26 11.64
C PHE A 116 24.49 10.98 11.58
N ALA A 117 23.85 9.81 11.54
CA ALA A 117 24.54 8.53 11.43
C ALA A 117 25.36 8.39 10.12
N LEU A 118 24.85 8.90 8.99
CA LEU A 118 25.57 8.97 7.71
C LEU A 118 26.86 9.78 7.83
N GLY A 119 26.78 11.00 8.35
CA GLY A 119 27.94 11.86 8.57
C GLY A 119 28.93 11.25 9.56
N LEU A 120 28.43 10.69 10.66
CA LEU A 120 29.25 10.08 11.71
C LEU A 120 30.00 8.84 11.19
N SER A 121 29.40 8.00 10.36
CA SER A 121 30.07 6.83 9.79
C SER A 121 31.25 7.20 8.89
N GLN A 122 31.11 8.29 8.12
CA GLN A 122 32.20 8.80 7.29
C GLN A 122 33.29 9.43 8.17
N LEU A 123 32.91 10.14 9.23
CA LEU A 123 33.86 10.71 10.19
C LEU A 123 34.64 9.61 10.92
N ILE A 124 34.00 8.50 11.30
CA ILE A 124 34.68 7.32 11.84
C ILE A 124 35.69 6.77 10.83
N THR A 125 35.32 6.71 9.55
CA THR A 125 36.21 6.25 8.47
C THR A 125 37.42 7.17 8.30
N PHE A 126 37.22 8.48 8.41
CA PHE A 126 38.29 9.50 8.36
C PHE A 126 39.39 9.26 9.41
N PHE A 127 39.04 8.75 10.60
CA PHE A 127 40.01 8.42 11.66
C PHE A 127 40.60 7.00 11.57
N THR A 128 40.25 6.22 10.54
CA THR A 128 40.81 4.87 10.32
C THR A 128 42.04 4.89 9.39
N ALA A 129 42.92 3.88 9.50
CA ALA A 129 44.30 3.88 8.96
C ALA A 129 44.51 4.34 7.50
N SER A 130 45.72 4.87 7.24
CA SER A 130 46.20 5.65 6.07
C SER A 130 46.26 4.94 4.70
N SER A 131 45.83 3.68 4.59
CA SER A 131 45.93 2.88 3.35
C SER A 131 44.58 2.60 2.68
N ARG A 132 43.52 3.36 3.00
CA ARG A 132 42.14 3.07 2.58
C ARG A 132 41.63 4.05 1.54
N GLU A 133 40.73 3.56 0.66
CA GLU A 133 39.85 4.43 -0.12
C GLU A 133 38.84 5.10 0.83
N PHE A 134 38.93 6.42 0.97
CA PHE A 134 38.05 7.27 1.80
C PHE A 134 36.70 7.59 1.14
N SER A 135 36.30 6.83 0.12
CA SER A 135 35.00 7.04 -0.53
C SER A 135 33.87 6.42 0.28
N PHE A 136 32.77 7.15 0.46
CA PHE A 136 31.55 6.61 1.06
C PHE A 136 31.00 5.47 0.20
N GLY A 137 30.78 4.31 0.82
CA GLY A 137 30.32 3.10 0.15
C GLY A 137 29.40 2.25 1.03
N VAL A 138 29.31 0.97 0.68
CA VAL A 138 28.42 0.02 1.37
C VAL A 138 28.80 -0.15 2.84
N ARG A 139 30.09 -0.06 3.19
CA ARG A 139 30.56 -0.24 4.58
C ARG A 139 30.06 0.88 5.47
N GLU A 140 30.24 2.11 5.00
CA GLU A 140 29.87 3.33 5.70
C GLU A 140 28.35 3.42 5.81
N ALA A 141 27.62 3.06 4.74
CA ALA A 141 26.17 2.92 4.77
C ALA A 141 25.69 1.86 5.79
N SER A 142 26.32 0.67 5.85
CA SER A 142 25.96 -0.36 6.84
C SER A 142 26.22 0.09 8.28
N LEU A 143 27.34 0.78 8.53
CA LEU A 143 27.63 1.35 9.85
C LEU A 143 26.62 2.45 10.21
N SER A 144 26.19 3.27 9.24
CA SER A 144 25.17 4.30 9.44
C SER A 144 23.83 3.70 9.87
N PHE A 145 23.37 2.66 9.16
CA PHE A 145 22.13 1.95 9.54
C PHE A 145 22.25 1.32 10.92
N LEU A 146 23.40 0.73 11.26
CA LEU A 146 23.59 0.13 12.58
C LEU A 146 23.54 1.20 13.69
N LEU A 147 24.24 2.32 13.52
CA LEU A 147 24.26 3.42 14.49
C LEU A 147 22.88 4.04 14.68
N PHE A 148 22.13 4.22 13.59
CA PHE A 148 20.75 4.72 13.62
C PHE A 148 19.80 3.72 14.30
N LEU A 149 19.80 2.46 13.88
CA LEU A 149 18.82 1.47 14.35
C LEU A 149 19.01 1.10 15.80
N TYR A 150 20.26 0.95 16.25
CA TYR A 150 20.52 0.52 17.63
C TYR A 150 19.93 1.49 18.66
N THR A 151 20.17 2.79 18.52
CA THR A 151 19.62 3.81 19.44
C THR A 151 18.10 3.88 19.34
N SER A 152 17.53 3.84 18.13
CA SER A 152 16.08 3.84 17.93
C SER A 152 15.40 2.59 18.52
N ILE A 153 16.02 1.42 18.41
CA ILE A 153 15.54 0.17 19.02
C ILE A 153 15.55 0.26 20.55
N VAL A 154 16.57 0.88 21.15
CA VAL A 154 16.60 1.10 22.61
C VAL A 154 15.46 2.02 23.04
N VAL A 155 15.16 3.07 22.28
CA VAL A 155 14.00 3.95 22.55
C VAL A 155 12.70 3.16 22.52
N GLU A 156 12.44 2.38 21.48
CA GLU A 156 11.24 1.53 21.41
C GLU A 156 11.19 0.52 22.55
N THR A 157 12.32 -0.08 22.94
CA THR A 157 12.38 -1.01 24.07
C THR A 157 12.02 -0.34 25.40
N ARG A 158 12.41 0.94 25.61
CA ARG A 158 12.02 1.71 26.80
C ARG A 158 10.51 1.93 26.87
N PHE A 159 9.85 2.13 25.72
CA PHE A 159 8.40 2.25 25.66
C PHE A 159 7.69 0.91 25.81
N ALA A 160 8.24 -0.17 25.22
CA ALA A 160 7.65 -1.49 25.25
C ALA A 160 7.82 -2.22 26.59
N SER A 161 8.86 -1.90 27.38
CA SER A 161 9.16 -2.54 28.66
C SER A 161 9.40 -1.50 29.75
N SER A 162 8.58 -1.56 30.81
CA SER A 162 8.74 -0.72 32.01
C SER A 162 9.98 -1.09 32.85
N SER A 163 10.59 -2.26 32.63
CA SER A 163 11.75 -2.73 33.40
C SER A 163 13.05 -2.03 32.99
N PRO A 164 13.72 -1.31 33.93
CA PRO A 164 15.03 -0.71 33.67
C PRO A 164 16.11 -1.70 33.28
N THR A 165 16.05 -2.90 33.82
CA THR A 165 17.01 -3.97 33.54
C THR A 165 16.98 -4.36 32.07
N VAL A 166 15.79 -4.45 31.48
CA VAL A 166 15.62 -4.89 30.08
C VAL A 166 16.22 -3.87 29.12
N TYR A 167 15.83 -2.59 29.19
CA TYR A 167 16.36 -1.61 28.24
C TYR A 167 17.85 -1.31 28.47
N ARG A 168 18.36 -1.41 29.72
CA ARG A 168 19.80 -1.29 29.99
C ARG A 168 20.58 -2.45 29.41
N ALA A 169 20.07 -3.68 29.51
CA ALA A 169 20.66 -4.86 28.88
C ALA A 169 20.68 -4.71 27.35
N VAL A 170 19.57 -4.28 26.74
CA VAL A 170 19.50 -4.02 25.29
C VAL A 170 20.48 -2.92 24.86
N THR A 171 20.62 -1.85 25.66
CA THR A 171 21.61 -0.79 25.42
C THR A 171 23.03 -1.38 25.42
N PHE A 172 23.39 -2.14 26.45
CA PHE A 172 24.72 -2.73 26.60
C PHE A 172 25.04 -3.75 25.49
N ILE A 173 24.11 -4.67 25.19
CA ILE A 173 24.25 -5.65 24.12
C ILE A 173 24.38 -4.95 22.76
N GLY A 174 23.54 -3.94 22.51
CA GLY A 174 23.58 -3.14 21.29
C GLY A 174 24.93 -2.43 21.11
N LEU A 175 25.49 -1.86 22.18
CA LEU A 175 26.85 -1.31 22.16
C LEU A 175 27.89 -2.37 21.79
N LEU A 176 27.86 -3.55 22.43
CA LEU A 176 28.80 -4.63 22.09
C LEU A 176 28.71 -5.02 20.61
N ILE A 177 27.49 -5.08 20.05
CA ILE A 177 27.27 -5.35 18.62
C ILE A 177 27.85 -4.23 17.75
N VAL A 178 27.59 -2.96 18.10
CA VAL A 178 28.14 -1.79 17.38
C VAL A 178 29.66 -1.81 17.36
N PHE A 179 30.29 -2.01 18.53
CA PHE A 179 31.75 -2.08 18.65
C PHE A 179 32.33 -3.28 17.90
N ALA A 180 31.73 -4.46 18.02
CA ALA A 180 32.18 -5.65 17.30
C ALA A 180 32.06 -5.47 15.78
N PHE A 181 30.93 -4.93 15.31
CA PHE A 181 30.69 -4.66 13.89
C PHE A 181 31.66 -3.61 13.35
N ALA A 182 31.83 -2.48 14.04
CA ALA A 182 32.79 -1.46 13.67
C ALA A 182 34.20 -2.04 13.61
N PHE A 183 34.62 -2.82 14.61
CA PHE A 183 35.92 -3.48 14.60
C PHE A 183 36.10 -4.44 13.41
N ILE A 184 35.08 -5.25 13.07
CA ILE A 184 35.15 -6.16 11.92
C ILE A 184 35.26 -5.36 10.61
N VAL A 185 34.35 -4.41 10.38
CA VAL A 185 34.25 -3.65 9.11
C VAL A 185 35.47 -2.75 8.89
N LEU A 186 35.95 -2.13 9.98
CA LEU A 186 37.08 -1.20 9.98
C LEU A 186 38.42 -1.89 10.17
N THR A 187 38.54 -3.21 10.14
CA THR A 187 39.85 -3.91 10.15
C THR A 187 39.92 -4.96 9.05
N GLU A 188 41.09 -5.57 8.88
CA GLU A 188 41.27 -6.69 7.94
C GLU A 188 40.54 -7.96 8.38
N ARG A 189 40.01 -8.01 9.62
CA ARG A 189 39.21 -9.14 10.10
C ARG A 189 37.98 -9.39 9.23
N ARG A 190 37.44 -8.38 8.54
CA ARG A 190 36.35 -8.57 7.57
C ARG A 190 36.64 -9.63 6.51
N TYR A 191 37.89 -9.76 6.06
CA TYR A 191 38.23 -10.76 5.05
C TYR A 191 38.13 -12.16 5.64
N LYS A 192 38.66 -12.36 6.87
CA LYS A 192 38.50 -13.62 7.62
C LYS A 192 37.03 -13.97 7.87
N VAL A 193 36.22 -12.99 8.30
CA VAL A 193 34.77 -13.18 8.53
C VAL A 193 34.06 -13.52 7.22
N ARG A 194 34.32 -12.77 6.15
CA ARG A 194 33.76 -13.02 4.82
C ARG A 194 34.10 -14.42 4.33
N ASP A 195 35.36 -14.83 4.41
CA ASP A 195 35.81 -16.13 3.93
C ASP A 195 35.24 -17.26 4.78
N GLY A 196 35.07 -17.05 6.10
CA GLY A 196 34.34 -17.96 6.99
C GLY A 196 32.87 -18.11 6.59
N LEU A 197 32.18 -17.00 6.30
CA LEU A 197 30.78 -17.01 5.84
C LEU A 197 30.64 -17.69 4.46
N LEU A 198 31.59 -17.49 3.54
CA LEU A 198 31.60 -18.18 2.26
C LEU A 198 31.77 -19.69 2.44
N LYS A 199 32.67 -20.13 3.33
CA LYS A 199 32.83 -21.55 3.68
C LYS A 199 31.57 -22.12 4.32
N TRP A 200 30.94 -21.40 5.25
CA TRP A 200 29.67 -21.81 5.86
C TRP A 200 28.56 -21.93 4.82
N LYS A 201 28.39 -20.91 3.96
CA LYS A 201 27.43 -20.91 2.86
C LYS A 201 27.65 -22.09 1.90
N ALA A 202 28.90 -22.41 1.57
CA ALA A 202 29.24 -23.54 0.72
C ALA A 202 28.85 -24.89 1.35
N ARG A 203 29.04 -25.04 2.68
CA ARG A 203 28.67 -26.26 3.42
C ARG A 203 27.16 -26.55 3.43
N LEU A 204 26.33 -25.52 3.33
CA LEU A 204 24.86 -25.68 3.32
C LEU A 204 24.32 -26.34 2.03
N GLY A 205 25.10 -26.34 0.94
CA GLY A 205 24.67 -26.95 -0.32
C GLY A 205 23.30 -26.43 -0.80
N PRO A 206 22.40 -27.29 -1.30
CA PRO A 206 21.04 -26.92 -1.72
C PRO A 206 20.12 -26.42 -0.59
N ALA A 207 20.35 -26.85 0.66
CA ALA A 207 19.51 -26.48 1.81
C ALA A 207 19.51 -24.96 2.08
N ARG A 208 20.53 -24.24 1.59
CA ARG A 208 20.58 -22.77 1.62
C ARG A 208 19.35 -22.12 1.00
N MET A 209 18.75 -22.71 -0.03
CA MET A 209 17.57 -22.13 -0.70
C MET A 209 16.34 -22.19 0.20
N LEU A 210 16.14 -23.31 0.89
CA LEU A 210 15.06 -23.48 1.85
C LEU A 210 15.23 -22.54 3.04
N LEU A 211 16.44 -22.47 3.60
CA LEU A 211 16.76 -21.52 4.68
C LEU A 211 16.55 -20.07 4.22
N GLY A 212 16.99 -19.74 3.01
CA GLY A 212 16.75 -18.43 2.39
C GLY A 212 15.26 -18.11 2.31
N ALA A 213 14.44 -19.06 1.89
CA ALA A 213 12.98 -18.91 1.86
C ALA A 213 12.38 -18.66 3.25
N VAL A 214 12.86 -19.35 4.30
CA VAL A 214 12.43 -19.10 5.68
C VAL A 214 12.74 -17.66 6.10
N PHE A 215 13.93 -17.15 5.80
CA PHE A 215 14.27 -15.75 6.10
C PHE A 215 13.44 -14.74 5.29
N LEU A 216 12.96 -15.09 4.09
CA LEU A 216 12.02 -14.25 3.35
C LEU A 216 10.63 -14.17 4.01
N LEU A 217 10.28 -15.13 4.88
CA LEU A 217 9.05 -15.10 5.69
C LEU A 217 9.24 -14.38 7.03
N ALA A 218 10.36 -13.68 7.23
CA ALA A 218 10.67 -12.93 8.45
C ALA A 218 9.53 -12.03 8.97
N PRO A 219 8.77 -11.29 8.12
CA PRO A 219 7.63 -10.51 8.61
C PRO A 219 6.57 -11.36 9.33
N LEU A 220 6.20 -12.50 8.75
CA LEU A 220 5.23 -13.43 9.32
C LEU A 220 5.76 -14.06 10.61
N ILE A 221 7.04 -14.46 10.61
CA ILE A 221 7.70 -15.04 11.78
C ILE A 221 7.72 -14.05 12.94
N LEU A 222 8.10 -12.78 12.69
CA LEU A 222 8.12 -11.76 13.73
C LEU A 222 6.73 -11.48 14.28
N ARG A 223 5.71 -11.34 13.42
CA ARG A 223 4.32 -11.18 13.86
C ARG A 223 3.87 -12.36 14.72
N TYR A 224 4.18 -13.59 14.30
CA TYR A 224 3.78 -14.79 15.03
C TYR A 224 4.44 -14.88 16.41
N LEU A 225 5.75 -14.59 16.50
CA LEU A 225 6.51 -14.69 17.74
C LEU A 225 6.21 -13.55 18.73
N ALA A 226 6.00 -12.32 18.24
CA ALA A 226 5.88 -11.14 19.09
C ALA A 226 4.45 -10.59 19.23
N GLY A 227 3.52 -11.06 18.40
CA GLY A 227 2.15 -10.57 18.33
C GLY A 227 1.96 -9.38 17.38
N ALA A 228 0.71 -9.14 16.98
CA ALA A 228 0.36 -8.11 16.00
C ALA A 228 0.62 -6.68 16.52
N SER A 229 0.21 -6.37 17.75
CA SER A 229 0.41 -5.03 18.33
C SER A 229 1.89 -4.67 18.45
N PHE A 230 2.73 -5.62 18.90
CA PHE A 230 4.18 -5.41 18.94
C PHE A 230 4.76 -5.17 17.55
N TYR A 231 4.36 -5.99 16.57
CA TYR A 231 4.81 -5.85 15.18
C TYR A 231 4.46 -4.48 14.59
N ILE A 232 3.27 -3.94 14.91
CA ILE A 232 2.81 -2.64 14.41
C ILE A 232 3.55 -1.51 15.12
N LEU A 233 3.52 -1.48 16.46
CA LEU A 233 3.95 -0.33 17.27
C LEU A 233 5.48 -0.14 17.35
N ASN A 234 6.28 -1.14 16.93
CA ASN A 234 7.74 -1.10 17.02
C ASN A 234 8.40 -1.15 15.63
N PRO A 235 8.26 -0.11 14.79
CA PRO A 235 8.77 -0.10 13.42
C PRO A 235 10.30 -0.19 13.33
N ASN A 236 11.08 0.32 14.30
CA ASN A 236 12.54 0.22 14.28
C ASN A 236 13.02 -1.20 14.61
N ILE A 237 12.43 -1.84 15.63
CA ILE A 237 12.69 -3.25 15.94
C ILE A 237 12.31 -4.14 14.75
N ARG A 238 11.11 -3.93 14.20
CA ARG A 238 10.64 -4.64 12.99
C ARG A 238 11.63 -4.46 11.85
N PHE A 239 11.97 -3.22 11.50
CA PHE A 239 12.86 -2.93 10.38
C PHE A 239 14.27 -3.48 10.59
N GLY A 240 14.82 -3.41 11.81
CA GLY A 240 16.10 -4.02 12.17
C GLY A 240 16.09 -5.54 11.97
N PHE A 241 15.03 -6.22 12.42
CA PHE A 241 14.84 -7.66 12.20
C PHE A 241 14.75 -8.01 10.70
N LEU A 242 13.99 -7.22 9.93
CA LEU A 242 13.87 -7.39 8.48
C LEU A 242 15.18 -7.14 7.75
N LEU A 243 15.96 -6.14 8.14
CA LEU A 243 17.25 -5.82 7.53
C LEU A 243 18.27 -6.95 7.75
N VAL A 244 18.37 -7.48 8.97
CA VAL A 244 19.23 -8.64 9.26
C VAL A 244 18.78 -9.85 8.45
N SER A 245 17.48 -10.13 8.43
CA SER A 245 16.90 -11.22 7.65
C SER A 245 17.18 -11.05 6.15
N LEU A 246 17.13 -9.82 5.64
CA LEU A 246 17.41 -9.50 4.24
C LEU A 246 18.87 -9.81 3.91
N CYS A 247 19.81 -9.41 4.76
CA CYS A 247 21.23 -9.71 4.57
C CYS A 247 21.49 -11.22 4.53
N VAL A 248 20.84 -11.99 5.41
CA VAL A 248 20.95 -13.45 5.43
C VAL A 248 20.30 -14.07 4.20
N ALA A 249 19.07 -13.69 3.85
CA ALA A 249 18.37 -14.18 2.67
C ALA A 249 19.14 -13.87 1.37
N ALA A 250 19.61 -12.63 1.20
CA ALA A 250 20.41 -12.24 0.04
C ALA A 250 21.73 -13.01 -0.07
N CYS A 251 22.31 -13.41 1.07
CA CYS A 251 23.50 -14.26 1.12
C CYS A 251 23.20 -15.69 0.66
N LEU A 252 22.10 -16.26 1.15
CA LEU A 252 21.68 -17.64 0.90
C LEU A 252 21.14 -17.85 -0.53
N LEU A 253 20.42 -16.86 -1.07
CA LEU A 253 19.86 -16.87 -2.43
C LEU A 253 20.92 -16.65 -3.53
N GLU A 254 22.11 -16.15 -3.17
CA GLU A 254 23.16 -15.92 -4.14
C GLU A 254 23.76 -17.24 -4.61
N SER A 255 23.55 -17.53 -5.90
CA SER A 255 23.92 -18.81 -6.49
C SER A 255 25.43 -19.04 -6.53
N ARG A 256 26.23 -17.99 -6.72
CA ARG A 256 27.70 -18.10 -6.74
C ARG A 256 28.28 -18.29 -5.34
N THR A 257 29.30 -19.14 -5.23
CA THR A 257 29.96 -19.51 -3.97
C THR A 257 31.14 -18.60 -3.62
N ASP A 258 31.63 -17.78 -4.56
CA ASP A 258 32.76 -16.86 -4.38
C ASP A 258 32.35 -15.49 -3.82
N ARG A 259 31.04 -15.25 -3.67
CA ARG A 259 30.49 -13.99 -3.13
C ARG A 259 29.33 -14.26 -2.19
N LEU A 260 29.18 -13.37 -1.20
CA LEU A 260 28.11 -13.46 -0.22
C LEU A 260 26.78 -13.11 -0.87
N ALA A 261 26.64 -11.88 -1.41
CA ALA A 261 25.44 -11.40 -2.07
C ALA A 261 25.76 -10.71 -3.40
N SER A 262 24.73 -10.48 -4.23
CA SER A 262 24.77 -9.61 -5.39
C SER A 262 23.62 -8.61 -5.35
N THR A 263 23.69 -7.54 -6.15
CA THR A 263 22.57 -6.60 -6.30
C THR A 263 21.26 -7.32 -6.66
N GLN A 264 21.35 -8.40 -7.45
CA GLN A 264 20.18 -9.19 -7.84
C GLN A 264 19.59 -9.95 -6.65
N SER A 265 20.42 -10.63 -5.84
CA SER A 265 19.91 -11.35 -4.67
C SER A 265 19.32 -10.41 -3.63
N VAL A 266 19.88 -9.20 -3.50
CA VAL A 266 19.33 -8.14 -2.64
C VAL A 266 17.98 -7.63 -3.18
N VAL A 267 17.88 -7.29 -4.46
CA VAL A 267 16.61 -6.79 -5.06
C VAL A 267 15.51 -7.86 -4.98
N VAL A 268 15.84 -9.13 -5.25
CA VAL A 268 14.89 -10.24 -5.08
C VAL A 268 14.47 -10.39 -3.62
N GLY A 269 15.42 -10.31 -2.68
CA GLY A 269 15.12 -10.35 -1.24
C GLY A 269 14.21 -9.21 -0.79
N ILE A 270 14.50 -7.98 -1.20
CA ILE A 270 13.66 -6.79 -0.94
C ILE A 270 12.27 -7.01 -1.50
N GLY A 271 12.15 -7.50 -2.74
CA GLY A 271 10.85 -7.70 -3.38
C GLY A 271 9.98 -8.71 -2.62
N PHE A 272 10.53 -9.87 -2.27
CA PHE A 272 9.81 -10.86 -1.47
C PHE A 272 9.49 -10.37 -0.06
N MET A 273 10.41 -9.66 0.60
CA MET A 273 10.16 -9.11 1.94
C MET A 273 9.10 -8.03 1.94
N THR A 274 9.00 -7.24 0.87
CA THR A 274 7.94 -6.24 0.70
C THR A 274 6.58 -6.93 0.56
N LEU A 275 6.48 -7.93 -0.32
CA LEU A 275 5.24 -8.70 -0.50
C LEU A 275 4.81 -9.42 0.77
N THR A 276 5.75 -10.05 1.48
CA THR A 276 5.44 -10.77 2.73
C THR A 276 5.14 -9.81 3.88
N SER A 277 5.73 -8.61 3.93
CA SER A 277 5.36 -7.57 4.90
C SER A 277 3.93 -7.09 4.67
N PHE A 278 3.57 -6.82 3.42
CA PHE A 278 2.20 -6.44 3.07
C PHE A 278 1.21 -7.58 3.37
N LEU A 279 1.54 -8.83 3.01
CA LEU A 279 0.74 -10.01 3.37
C LEU A 279 0.55 -10.15 4.87
N THR A 280 1.61 -9.93 5.65
CA THR A 280 1.56 -9.99 7.11
C THR A 280 0.57 -8.97 7.67
N SER A 281 0.59 -7.74 7.15
CA SER A 281 -0.36 -6.67 7.51
C SER A 281 -1.79 -7.02 7.12
N SER A 282 -2.03 -7.45 5.87
CA SER A 282 -3.38 -7.83 5.41
C SER A 282 -3.97 -9.00 6.22
N LEU A 283 -3.15 -9.99 6.57
CA LEU A 283 -3.55 -11.12 7.40
C LEU A 283 -3.88 -10.73 8.86
N MET A 284 -3.59 -9.51 9.31
CA MET A 284 -4.04 -9.04 10.63
C MET A 284 -5.53 -8.75 10.65
N MET A 285 -6.11 -8.42 9.50
CA MET A 285 -7.55 -8.16 9.37
C MET A 285 -8.37 -9.45 9.21
N VAL A 286 -7.73 -10.62 9.19
CA VAL A 286 -8.39 -11.93 9.19
C VAL A 286 -8.72 -12.29 10.64
N VAL A 287 -9.74 -11.65 11.19
CA VAL A 287 -10.24 -11.88 12.56
C VAL A 287 -11.66 -12.47 12.52
N ASN A 288 -12.03 -13.22 13.55
CA ASN A 288 -13.36 -13.81 13.69
C ASN A 288 -14.34 -12.94 14.51
N LEU A 289 -14.22 -11.61 14.37
CA LEU A 289 -15.10 -10.64 15.01
C LEU A 289 -16.44 -10.53 14.22
N PRO A 290 -17.61 -10.53 14.87
CA PRO A 290 -18.91 -10.45 14.17
C PRO A 290 -19.17 -9.10 13.47
N PHE A 291 -18.59 -8.02 13.99
CA PHE A 291 -18.82 -6.65 13.50
C PHE A 291 -17.95 -6.29 12.30
N SER A 292 -18.41 -5.28 11.54
CA SER A 292 -17.69 -4.73 10.39
C SER A 292 -16.39 -4.06 10.83
N LEU A 293 -15.28 -4.36 10.14
CA LEU A 293 -13.96 -3.76 10.38
C LEU A 293 -13.72 -2.47 9.61
N THR A 294 -14.55 -2.20 8.60
CA THR A 294 -14.48 -0.98 7.77
C THR A 294 -15.89 -0.52 7.45
N TRP A 295 -16.02 0.75 7.05
CA TRP A 295 -17.31 1.42 6.83
C TRP A 295 -18.33 0.65 5.95
N SER A 296 -17.88 -0.21 5.03
CA SER A 296 -18.75 -0.98 4.12
C SER A 296 -18.50 -2.49 4.12
N GLU A 297 -17.72 -3.04 5.06
CA GLU A 297 -17.39 -4.48 5.03
C GLU A 297 -18.66 -5.34 5.13
N GLY A 298 -19.52 -5.05 6.11
CA GLY A 298 -20.75 -5.79 6.35
C GLY A 298 -21.68 -5.80 5.15
N ASN A 299 -21.88 -4.62 4.56
CA ASN A 299 -22.70 -4.42 3.37
C ASN A 299 -22.13 -5.15 2.16
N ARG A 300 -20.80 -5.22 2.03
CA ARG A 300 -20.15 -6.01 0.97
C ARG A 300 -20.38 -7.49 1.16
N PHE A 301 -20.28 -8.04 2.37
CA PHE A 301 -20.60 -9.45 2.61
C PHE A 301 -22.06 -9.76 2.29
N TYR A 302 -22.97 -8.85 2.64
CA TYR A 302 -24.36 -8.91 2.19
C TYR A 302 -24.47 -8.95 0.66
N ASP A 303 -23.91 -7.97 -0.05
CA ASP A 303 -23.89 -7.91 -1.53
C ASP A 303 -23.37 -9.23 -2.14
N TYR A 304 -22.24 -9.75 -1.63
CA TYR A 304 -21.60 -10.96 -2.15
C TYR A 304 -22.42 -12.22 -1.89
N SER A 305 -23.21 -12.24 -0.83
CA SER A 305 -24.10 -13.37 -0.52
C SER A 305 -25.28 -13.46 -1.48
N LEU A 306 -25.69 -12.38 -2.16
CA LEU A 306 -26.92 -12.37 -2.96
C LEU A 306 -26.90 -13.31 -4.17
N MET A 307 -25.73 -13.76 -4.64
CA MET A 307 -25.66 -14.69 -5.78
C MET A 307 -25.91 -16.15 -5.37
N PHE A 308 -25.41 -16.56 -4.20
CA PHE A 308 -25.39 -17.99 -3.80
C PHE A 308 -25.99 -18.24 -2.41
N GLY A 309 -26.32 -17.19 -1.67
CA GLY A 309 -26.69 -17.21 -0.26
C GLY A 309 -27.96 -16.42 0.07
N GLN A 310 -28.87 -16.14 -0.88
CA GLN A 310 -30.13 -15.45 -0.55
C GLN A 310 -30.96 -16.19 0.51
N LYS A 311 -30.87 -17.52 0.54
CA LYS A 311 -31.50 -18.39 1.55
C LYS A 311 -31.03 -18.14 3.00
N LEU A 312 -29.99 -17.34 3.20
CA LEU A 312 -29.50 -16.95 4.53
C LEU A 312 -30.42 -15.90 5.17
N TYR A 313 -31.28 -15.26 4.38
CA TYR A 313 -32.21 -14.24 4.83
C TYR A 313 -33.62 -14.79 4.87
N ASP A 314 -34.37 -14.48 5.93
CA ASP A 314 -35.78 -14.83 6.05
C ASP A 314 -36.62 -13.86 5.20
N TYR A 315 -36.68 -14.14 3.89
CA TYR A 315 -37.40 -13.34 2.91
C TYR A 315 -38.12 -14.26 1.93
N ALA A 316 -39.45 -14.10 1.81
CA ALA A 316 -40.28 -14.99 1.00
C ALA A 316 -40.08 -14.83 -0.53
N GLY A 317 -39.49 -13.71 -0.96
CA GLY A 317 -39.27 -13.39 -2.37
C GLY A 317 -37.81 -13.56 -2.83
N THR A 318 -37.52 -13.04 -4.02
CA THR A 318 -36.14 -12.89 -4.50
C THR A 318 -35.59 -11.53 -4.09
N ILE A 319 -34.39 -11.52 -3.52
CA ILE A 319 -33.72 -10.28 -3.12
C ILE A 319 -33.01 -9.72 -4.35
N ALA A 320 -33.43 -8.53 -4.81
CA ALA A 320 -32.78 -7.86 -5.92
C ALA A 320 -31.38 -7.33 -5.52
N ALA A 321 -30.41 -7.52 -6.40
CA ALA A 321 -29.07 -6.95 -6.22
C ALA A 321 -29.08 -5.44 -6.50
N ASN A 322 -28.50 -4.65 -5.60
CA ASN A 322 -28.49 -3.19 -5.70
C ASN A 322 -27.73 -2.65 -6.94
N TYR A 323 -26.69 -3.34 -7.40
CA TYR A 323 -25.76 -2.83 -8.40
C TYR A 323 -25.76 -3.56 -9.75
N ASP A 324 -26.48 -4.68 -9.89
CA ASP A 324 -26.44 -5.56 -11.08
C ASP A 324 -25.01 -5.83 -11.60
N LEU A 325 -24.11 -6.22 -10.68
CA LEU A 325 -22.70 -6.53 -10.95
C LEU A 325 -22.37 -8.00 -10.65
N PRO A 326 -22.98 -8.97 -11.35
CA PRO A 326 -22.83 -10.38 -11.03
C PRO A 326 -21.37 -10.86 -11.12
N GLY A 327 -20.54 -10.29 -11.99
CA GLY A 327 -19.12 -10.66 -12.11
C GLY A 327 -18.32 -10.35 -10.84
N ARG A 328 -18.63 -9.23 -10.18
CA ARG A 328 -18.04 -8.89 -8.87
C ARG A 328 -18.62 -9.76 -7.78
N TYR A 329 -19.93 -9.97 -7.76
CA TYR A 329 -20.58 -10.68 -6.66
C TYR A 329 -20.21 -12.16 -6.65
N VAL A 330 -20.10 -12.79 -7.82
CA VAL A 330 -19.65 -14.18 -7.95
C VAL A 330 -18.23 -14.37 -7.41
N LEU A 331 -17.31 -13.44 -7.69
CA LEU A 331 -15.90 -13.58 -7.30
C LEU A 331 -15.71 -13.68 -5.78
N TRP A 332 -16.35 -12.78 -5.02
CA TRP A 332 -16.32 -12.85 -3.55
C TRP A 332 -17.33 -13.84 -2.98
N GLY A 333 -18.47 -13.99 -3.64
CA GLY A 333 -19.61 -14.77 -3.19
C GLY A 333 -19.45 -16.28 -3.35
N VAL A 334 -18.48 -16.75 -4.16
CA VAL A 334 -18.25 -18.18 -4.41
C VAL A 334 -18.17 -19.02 -3.13
N LEU A 335 -17.68 -18.43 -2.03
CA LEU A 335 -17.62 -19.12 -0.74
C LEU A 335 -18.99 -19.47 -0.15
N PHE A 336 -20.05 -18.74 -0.47
CA PHE A 336 -21.41 -19.03 0.00
C PHE A 336 -22.02 -20.29 -0.65
N LEU A 337 -21.35 -20.91 -1.64
CA LEU A 337 -21.67 -22.26 -2.10
C LEU A 337 -21.43 -23.30 -0.99
N TRP A 338 -20.52 -23.03 -0.06
CA TRP A 338 -20.29 -23.85 1.14
C TRP A 338 -21.04 -23.24 2.32
N PRO A 339 -22.04 -23.96 2.89
CA PRO A 339 -22.81 -23.45 4.01
C PRO A 339 -21.95 -23.32 5.28
N ASN A 340 -22.31 -22.37 6.15
CA ASN A 340 -21.75 -22.20 7.50
C ASN A 340 -20.25 -21.85 7.58
N LEU A 341 -19.64 -21.33 6.50
CA LEU A 341 -18.30 -20.78 6.61
C LEU A 341 -18.29 -19.54 7.51
N PRO A 342 -17.40 -19.46 8.52
CA PRO A 342 -17.33 -18.32 9.42
C PRO A 342 -16.74 -17.08 8.72
N ILE A 343 -17.05 -15.89 9.25
CA ILE A 343 -16.66 -14.59 8.67
C ILE A 343 -15.14 -14.48 8.42
N TRP A 344 -14.30 -15.08 9.27
CA TRP A 344 -12.85 -15.04 9.07
C TRP A 344 -12.40 -15.72 7.77
N VAL A 345 -13.12 -16.74 7.28
CA VAL A 345 -12.80 -17.40 5.99
C VAL A 345 -13.07 -16.45 4.83
N HIS A 346 -14.15 -15.66 4.90
CA HIS A 346 -14.45 -14.65 3.88
C HIS A 346 -13.47 -13.48 3.92
N ARG A 347 -12.99 -13.08 5.10
CA ARG A 347 -11.89 -12.11 5.25
C ARG A 347 -10.57 -12.64 4.69
N LEU A 348 -10.25 -13.91 4.92
CA LEU A 348 -9.08 -14.57 4.33
C LEU A 348 -9.19 -14.64 2.80
N TRP A 349 -10.37 -14.97 2.28
CA TRP A 349 -10.62 -14.97 0.85
C TRP A 349 -10.45 -13.57 0.23
N ASN A 350 -10.90 -12.53 0.93
CA ASN A 350 -10.64 -11.16 0.51
C ASN A 350 -9.13 -10.87 0.41
N VAL A 351 -8.32 -11.34 1.37
CA VAL A 351 -6.85 -11.23 1.26
C VAL A 351 -6.34 -11.98 0.03
N PHE A 352 -6.78 -13.20 -0.25
CA PHE A 352 -6.35 -13.93 -1.45
C PHE A 352 -6.74 -13.21 -2.75
N LEU A 353 -7.95 -12.67 -2.82
CA LEU A 353 -8.41 -11.92 -4.00
C LEU A 353 -7.62 -10.63 -4.21
N LEU A 354 -7.12 -9.99 -3.16
CA LEU A 354 -6.28 -8.78 -3.28
C LEU A 354 -4.84 -9.09 -3.72
N PHE A 355 -4.37 -10.34 -3.59
CA PHE A 355 -2.99 -10.71 -3.92
C PHE A 355 -2.87 -11.49 -5.23
N LEU A 356 -3.66 -12.56 -5.38
CA LEU A 356 -3.46 -13.55 -6.44
C LEU A 356 -3.68 -13.00 -7.86
N PRO A 357 -4.71 -12.17 -8.15
CA PRO A 357 -4.90 -11.62 -9.49
C PRO A 357 -3.73 -10.74 -9.95
N GLY A 358 -3.19 -9.89 -9.07
CA GLY A 358 -2.02 -9.06 -9.37
C GLY A 358 -0.77 -9.89 -9.66
N MET A 359 -0.54 -10.93 -8.85
CA MET A 359 0.53 -11.91 -9.10
C MET A 359 0.29 -12.71 -10.40
N GLY A 360 -0.98 -12.99 -10.74
CA GLY A 360 -1.37 -13.61 -12.00
C GLY A 360 -0.96 -12.77 -13.20
N VAL A 361 -1.29 -11.47 -13.20
CA VAL A 361 -0.85 -10.51 -14.21
C VAL A 361 0.68 -10.46 -14.30
N ALA A 362 1.36 -10.41 -13.15
CA ALA A 362 2.81 -10.45 -13.08
C ALA A 362 3.39 -11.70 -13.74
N LEU A 363 2.83 -12.88 -13.45
CA LEU A 363 3.25 -14.15 -14.03
C LEU A 363 2.98 -14.20 -15.55
N ALA A 364 1.82 -13.72 -16.00
CA ALA A 364 1.42 -13.72 -17.40
C ALA A 364 2.40 -12.92 -18.29
N LEU A 365 2.89 -11.78 -17.78
CA LEU A 365 3.93 -10.96 -18.42
C LEU A 365 5.33 -11.54 -18.24
N ALA A 366 5.73 -11.84 -17.00
CA ALA A 366 7.10 -12.25 -16.69
C ALA A 366 7.49 -13.59 -17.33
N ARG A 367 6.55 -14.52 -17.52
CA ARG A 367 6.84 -15.82 -18.16
C ARG A 367 7.41 -15.68 -19.58
N GLN A 368 7.10 -14.58 -20.28
CA GLN A 368 7.59 -14.29 -21.64
C GLN A 368 9.08 -13.88 -21.64
N VAL A 369 9.64 -13.49 -20.49
CA VAL A 369 11.06 -13.12 -20.36
C VAL A 369 11.93 -14.37 -20.38
N LYS A 370 12.93 -14.43 -21.28
CA LYS A 370 13.85 -15.58 -21.38
C LYS A 370 14.85 -15.66 -20.22
N ASN A 371 15.38 -14.51 -19.77
CA ASN A 371 16.34 -14.45 -18.68
C ASN A 371 15.64 -14.74 -17.33
N SER A 372 15.95 -15.87 -16.69
CA SER A 372 15.31 -16.31 -15.45
C SER A 372 15.44 -15.29 -14.30
N ARG A 373 16.53 -14.52 -14.23
CA ARG A 373 16.71 -13.52 -13.17
C ARG A 373 15.84 -12.30 -13.42
N LEU A 374 15.83 -11.79 -14.65
CA LEU A 374 14.97 -10.68 -15.03
C LEU A 374 13.49 -11.05 -14.93
N LYS A 375 13.13 -12.31 -15.25
CA LYS A 375 11.79 -12.87 -15.04
C LYS A 375 11.35 -12.73 -13.59
N VAL A 376 12.18 -13.15 -12.62
CA VAL A 376 11.83 -13.03 -11.19
C VAL A 376 11.73 -11.57 -10.76
N ILE A 377 12.65 -10.71 -11.19
CA ILE A 377 12.61 -9.27 -10.85
C ILE A 377 11.36 -8.61 -11.41
N LEU A 378 11.01 -8.88 -12.67
CA LEU A 378 9.81 -8.34 -13.31
C LEU A 378 8.53 -8.87 -12.64
N PHE A 379 8.49 -10.17 -12.33
CA PHE A 379 7.39 -10.77 -11.56
C PHE A 379 7.20 -10.07 -10.21
N LEU A 380 8.28 -9.89 -9.45
CA LEU A 380 8.22 -9.23 -8.14
C LEU A 380 7.80 -7.76 -8.27
N TRP A 381 8.37 -7.02 -9.22
CA TRP A 381 8.01 -5.62 -9.42
C TRP A 381 6.53 -5.45 -9.79
N ILE A 382 6.00 -6.22 -10.75
CA ILE A 382 4.58 -6.14 -11.14
C ILE A 382 3.67 -6.57 -9.98
N SER A 383 4.06 -7.61 -9.25
CA SER A 383 3.29 -8.06 -8.08
C SER A 383 3.23 -6.97 -7.02
N ILE A 384 4.36 -6.37 -6.67
CA ILE A 384 4.43 -5.26 -5.71
C ILE A 384 3.63 -4.05 -6.23
N PHE A 385 3.73 -3.74 -7.52
CA PHE A 385 3.00 -2.62 -8.10
C PHE A 385 1.48 -2.78 -7.90
N PHE A 386 0.91 -3.93 -8.20
CA PHE A 386 -0.55 -4.15 -8.10
C PHE A 386 -1.05 -4.60 -6.73
N VAL A 387 -0.17 -5.06 -5.84
CA VAL A 387 -0.57 -5.50 -4.49
C VAL A 387 -0.31 -4.41 -3.46
N VAL A 388 0.74 -3.61 -3.65
CA VAL A 388 1.30 -2.73 -2.63
C VAL A 388 1.21 -1.25 -3.04
N GLU A 389 1.74 -0.88 -4.21
CA GLU A 389 1.83 0.54 -4.64
C GLU A 389 0.49 1.11 -5.09
N ALA A 390 -0.17 0.42 -6.02
CA ALA A 390 -1.48 0.77 -6.54
C ALA A 390 -2.36 -0.48 -6.55
N PRO A 391 -2.95 -0.85 -5.39
CA PRO A 391 -3.87 -1.96 -5.27
C PRO A 391 -5.06 -1.80 -6.22
N ALA A 392 -5.01 -2.50 -7.36
CA ALA A 392 -6.08 -2.47 -8.36
C ALA A 392 -7.16 -3.50 -8.02
N GLN A 393 -8.39 -3.25 -8.45
CA GLN A 393 -9.48 -4.14 -8.08
C GLN A 393 -9.30 -5.56 -8.67
N PRO A 394 -9.60 -6.62 -7.88
CA PRO A 394 -9.45 -8.00 -8.33
C PRO A 394 -10.09 -8.35 -9.68
N PRO A 395 -11.31 -7.89 -10.05
CA PRO A 395 -11.91 -8.30 -11.31
C PRO A 395 -11.22 -7.70 -12.56
N ILE A 396 -10.72 -6.45 -12.50
CA ILE A 396 -9.96 -5.88 -13.62
C ILE A 396 -8.59 -6.57 -13.76
N LEU A 397 -7.96 -6.94 -12.64
CA LEU A 397 -6.71 -7.72 -12.66
C LEU A 397 -6.92 -9.14 -13.22
N LEU A 398 -8.03 -9.81 -12.88
CA LEU A 398 -8.39 -11.10 -13.48
C LEU A 398 -8.66 -10.96 -14.98
N THR A 399 -9.37 -9.92 -15.39
CA THR A 399 -9.59 -9.58 -16.80
C THR A 399 -8.26 -9.41 -17.53
N ALA A 400 -7.36 -8.60 -16.99
CA ALA A 400 -6.04 -8.37 -17.53
C ALA A 400 -5.20 -9.65 -17.56
N PHE A 401 -5.26 -10.48 -16.51
CA PHE A 401 -4.58 -11.77 -16.44
C PHE A 401 -5.00 -12.67 -17.61
N PHE A 402 -6.30 -12.86 -17.86
CA PHE A 402 -6.76 -13.68 -18.98
C PHE A 402 -6.30 -13.12 -20.33
N VAL A 403 -6.46 -11.82 -20.55
CA VAL A 403 -6.03 -11.18 -21.80
C VAL A 403 -4.52 -11.32 -22.00
N LEU A 404 -3.72 -11.10 -20.97
CA LEU A 404 -2.26 -11.24 -21.04
C LEU A 404 -1.81 -12.69 -21.10
N TRP A 405 -2.57 -13.64 -20.58
CA TRP A 405 -2.21 -15.05 -20.67
C TRP A 405 -2.38 -15.59 -22.09
N PHE A 406 -3.38 -15.11 -22.84
CA PHE A 406 -3.64 -15.61 -24.20
C PHE A 406 -3.28 -14.61 -25.30
N GLY A 407 -3.05 -13.34 -24.96
CA GLY A 407 -2.71 -12.28 -25.92
C GLY A 407 -1.38 -12.48 -26.63
N PHE A 408 -0.44 -13.21 -26.02
CA PHE A 408 0.83 -13.60 -26.63
C PHE A 408 0.74 -14.88 -27.49
N ASP A 409 -0.43 -15.53 -27.57
CA ASP A 409 -0.63 -16.69 -28.44
C ASP A 409 -0.62 -16.24 -29.92
N ARG A 410 0.00 -17.05 -30.78
CA ARG A 410 0.03 -16.81 -32.23
C ARG A 410 -1.35 -17.08 -32.87
N SER A 411 -2.19 -17.89 -32.23
CA SER A 411 -3.54 -18.21 -32.70
C SER A 411 -4.49 -17.00 -32.62
N ILE A 412 -5.03 -16.63 -33.78
CA ILE A 412 -5.99 -15.53 -33.93
C ILE A 412 -7.31 -15.85 -33.21
N SER A 413 -7.84 -17.05 -33.40
CA SER A 413 -9.12 -17.46 -32.82
C SER A 413 -9.09 -17.45 -31.29
N ARG A 414 -7.99 -17.94 -30.68
CA ARG A 414 -7.82 -17.90 -29.22
C ARG A 414 -7.84 -16.48 -28.66
N ARG A 415 -7.16 -15.54 -29.32
CA ARG A 415 -7.14 -14.13 -28.90
C ARG A 415 -8.53 -13.50 -28.98
N ILE A 416 -9.31 -13.78 -30.03
CA ILE A 416 -10.69 -13.30 -30.17
C ILE A 416 -11.59 -13.89 -29.08
N VAL A 417 -11.58 -15.22 -28.91
CA VAL A 417 -12.41 -15.91 -27.90
C VAL A 417 -12.13 -15.37 -26.50
N VAL A 418 -10.85 -15.21 -26.14
CA VAL A 418 -10.48 -14.66 -24.84
C VAL A 418 -10.87 -13.19 -24.72
N GLY A 419 -10.75 -12.39 -25.79
CA GLY A 419 -11.22 -11.01 -25.81
C GLY A 419 -12.72 -10.90 -25.50
N VAL A 420 -13.54 -11.76 -26.12
CA VAL A 420 -14.99 -11.82 -25.88
C VAL A 420 -15.30 -12.21 -24.43
N ILE A 421 -14.68 -13.28 -23.91
CA ILE A 421 -14.91 -13.75 -22.53
C ILE A 421 -14.46 -12.69 -21.52
N ALA A 422 -13.27 -12.11 -21.71
CA ALA A 422 -12.73 -11.09 -20.82
C ALA A 422 -13.59 -9.82 -20.83
N SER A 423 -14.10 -9.40 -21.99
CA SER A 423 -15.04 -8.28 -22.09
C SER A 423 -16.36 -8.55 -21.40
N ALA A 424 -16.90 -9.77 -21.53
CA ALA A 424 -18.12 -10.15 -20.81
C ALA A 424 -17.93 -10.12 -19.29
N TYR A 425 -16.78 -10.61 -18.81
CA TYR A 425 -16.45 -10.56 -17.39
C TYR A 425 -16.20 -9.15 -16.88
N ALA A 426 -15.50 -8.30 -17.64
CA ALA A 426 -15.27 -6.90 -17.30
C ALA A 426 -16.60 -6.13 -17.21
N ALA A 427 -17.47 -6.29 -18.22
CA ALA A 427 -18.79 -5.68 -18.28
C ALA A 427 -19.65 -6.03 -17.06
N SER A 428 -19.74 -7.31 -16.74
CA SER A 428 -20.52 -7.83 -15.61
C SER A 428 -19.92 -7.51 -14.23
N SER A 429 -18.66 -7.10 -14.16
CA SER A 429 -17.99 -6.72 -12.91
C SER A 429 -18.06 -5.22 -12.64
N ARG A 430 -17.90 -4.40 -13.68
CA ARG A 430 -18.06 -2.94 -13.64
C ARG A 430 -18.18 -2.40 -15.07
N PHE A 431 -19.30 -1.75 -15.38
CA PHE A 431 -19.60 -1.26 -16.73
C PHE A 431 -18.52 -0.31 -17.31
N THR A 432 -17.76 0.40 -16.47
CA THR A 432 -16.67 1.28 -16.94
C THR A 432 -15.46 0.53 -17.50
N TRP A 433 -15.29 -0.76 -17.18
CA TRP A 433 -14.12 -1.56 -17.58
C TRP A 433 -14.26 -2.29 -18.91
N ILE A 434 -15.40 -2.18 -19.60
CA ILE A 434 -15.69 -2.86 -20.87
C ILE A 434 -14.62 -2.66 -21.95
N VAL A 435 -13.92 -1.50 -21.92
CA VAL A 435 -12.93 -1.13 -22.94
C VAL A 435 -11.58 -1.81 -22.72
N ILE A 436 -11.31 -2.34 -21.54
CA ILE A 436 -9.97 -2.77 -21.15
C ILE A 436 -9.47 -3.98 -21.93
N PRO A 437 -10.25 -5.06 -22.09
CA PRO A 437 -9.79 -6.20 -22.89
C PRO A 437 -9.43 -5.82 -24.32
N ALA A 438 -10.25 -4.96 -24.94
CA ALA A 438 -10.02 -4.46 -26.28
C ALA A 438 -8.73 -3.63 -26.35
N ILE A 439 -8.53 -2.67 -25.43
CA ILE A 439 -7.32 -1.85 -25.40
C ILE A 439 -6.06 -2.71 -25.18
N LEU A 440 -6.10 -3.65 -24.25
CA LEU A 440 -4.94 -4.53 -23.99
C LEU A 440 -4.61 -5.40 -25.21
N LEU A 441 -5.60 -6.03 -25.85
CA LEU A 441 -5.39 -6.79 -27.08
C LEU A 441 -4.84 -5.91 -28.21
N ALA A 442 -5.35 -4.68 -28.35
CA ALA A 442 -4.88 -3.72 -29.33
C ALA A 442 -3.39 -3.39 -29.09
N LEU A 443 -3.01 -3.09 -27.85
CA LEU A 443 -1.64 -2.73 -27.48
C LEU A 443 -0.68 -3.90 -27.68
N ILE A 444 -1.06 -5.11 -27.28
CA ILE A 444 -0.26 -6.33 -27.51
C ILE A 444 -0.06 -6.53 -29.02
N ASP A 445 -1.13 -6.43 -29.81
CA ASP A 445 -1.07 -6.62 -31.26
C ASP A 445 -0.21 -5.57 -31.96
N LEU A 446 -0.43 -4.30 -31.61
CA LEU A 446 0.27 -3.13 -32.14
C LEU A 446 1.77 -3.13 -31.80
N LEU A 447 2.14 -3.55 -30.58
CA LEU A 447 3.53 -3.56 -30.15
C LEU A 447 4.30 -4.77 -30.66
N LEU A 448 3.69 -5.96 -30.68
CA LEU A 448 4.41 -7.21 -30.95
C LEU A 448 4.24 -7.75 -32.37
N TYR A 449 3.04 -7.71 -32.93
CA TYR A 449 2.71 -8.43 -34.16
C TYR A 449 2.64 -7.51 -35.37
N TYR A 450 2.10 -6.30 -35.20
CA TYR A 450 2.03 -5.29 -36.26
C TYR A 450 3.39 -5.01 -36.95
N PRO A 451 4.53 -4.89 -36.23
CA PRO A 451 5.84 -4.68 -36.86
C PRO A 451 6.30 -5.84 -37.75
N GLU A 452 5.86 -7.06 -37.45
CA GLU A 452 6.19 -8.27 -38.20
C GLU A 452 5.34 -8.43 -39.47
N ARG A 453 4.21 -7.71 -39.58
CA ARG A 453 3.29 -7.83 -40.73
C ARG A 453 3.84 -7.16 -41.98
N LYS A 454 3.69 -7.86 -43.10
CA LYS A 454 3.97 -7.36 -44.46
C LYS A 454 2.66 -6.91 -45.12
N GLY A 455 2.75 -6.01 -46.10
CA GLY A 455 1.59 -5.48 -46.84
C GLY A 455 1.41 -3.97 -46.70
N ASN A 456 0.33 -3.47 -47.28
CA ASN A 456 -0.04 -2.05 -47.18
C ASN A 456 -0.56 -1.69 -45.76
N PHE A 457 -0.76 -0.40 -45.49
CA PHE A 457 -1.21 0.07 -44.18
C PHE A 457 -2.47 -0.65 -43.69
N LEU A 458 -3.48 -0.83 -44.56
CA LEU A 458 -4.74 -1.48 -44.21
C LEU A 458 -4.56 -2.96 -43.85
N GLN A 459 -3.75 -3.70 -44.61
CA GLN A 459 -3.45 -5.11 -44.32
C GLN A 459 -2.72 -5.28 -42.97
N LYS A 460 -1.90 -4.31 -42.58
CA LYS A 460 -1.21 -4.34 -41.29
C LYS A 460 -2.12 -4.01 -40.11
N THR A 461 -3.06 -3.09 -40.28
CA THR A 461 -3.90 -2.56 -39.19
C THR A 461 -5.25 -3.25 -39.03
N LEU A 462 -5.84 -3.77 -40.11
CA LEU A 462 -7.14 -4.47 -40.06
C LEU A 462 -7.20 -5.61 -39.03
N PRO A 463 -6.15 -6.44 -38.82
CA PRO A 463 -6.19 -7.45 -37.78
C PRO A 463 -6.35 -6.87 -36.37
N ILE A 464 -5.77 -5.69 -36.08
CA ILE A 464 -5.94 -5.02 -34.77
C ILE A 464 -7.44 -4.79 -34.51
N LEU A 465 -8.19 -4.32 -35.51
CA LEU A 465 -9.64 -4.12 -35.39
C LEU A 465 -10.38 -5.46 -35.22
N ALA A 466 -9.98 -6.49 -35.96
CA ALA A 466 -10.58 -7.82 -35.87
C ALA A 466 -10.43 -8.46 -34.47
N PHE A 467 -9.36 -8.16 -33.73
CA PHE A 467 -9.18 -8.65 -32.36
C PHE A 467 -9.96 -7.87 -31.30
N THR A 468 -10.25 -6.61 -31.57
CA THR A 468 -10.70 -5.65 -30.55
C THR A 468 -12.20 -5.39 -30.61
N LEU A 469 -12.76 -5.34 -31.82
CA LEU A 469 -14.18 -5.07 -32.03
C LEU A 469 -15.11 -6.16 -31.47
N PRO A 470 -14.85 -7.48 -31.62
CA PRO A 470 -15.74 -8.49 -31.07
C PRO A 470 -15.87 -8.38 -29.55
N GLY A 471 -14.75 -8.21 -28.84
CA GLY A 471 -14.76 -8.03 -27.39
C GLY A 471 -15.47 -6.74 -26.97
N LEU A 472 -15.18 -5.62 -27.63
CA LEU A 472 -15.85 -4.35 -27.33
C LEU A 472 -17.36 -4.43 -27.56
N PHE A 473 -17.78 -5.04 -28.68
CA PHE A 473 -19.19 -5.24 -29.02
C PHE A 473 -19.90 -6.11 -27.99
N THR A 474 -19.30 -7.24 -27.57
CA THR A 474 -19.85 -8.07 -26.50
C THR A 474 -20.02 -7.28 -25.20
N GLY A 475 -19.02 -6.48 -24.81
CA GLY A 475 -19.10 -5.65 -23.61
C GLY A 475 -20.24 -4.63 -23.68
N LEU A 476 -20.38 -3.93 -24.82
CA LEU A 476 -21.45 -2.95 -25.07
C LEU A 476 -22.83 -3.59 -25.04
N LEU A 477 -23.00 -4.77 -25.64
CA LEU A 477 -24.27 -5.50 -25.62
C LEU A 477 -24.74 -5.82 -24.20
N LEU A 478 -23.81 -6.25 -23.34
CA LEU A 478 -24.13 -6.63 -21.95
C LEU A 478 -24.46 -5.44 -21.05
N ILE A 479 -24.03 -4.23 -21.40
CA ILE A 479 -24.34 -3.01 -20.64
C ILE A 479 -25.39 -2.12 -21.31
N SER A 480 -26.04 -2.59 -22.38
CA SER A 480 -27.01 -1.82 -23.16
C SER A 480 -28.13 -1.22 -22.28
N SER A 481 -28.67 -2.02 -21.36
CA SER A 481 -29.68 -1.58 -20.39
C SER A 481 -29.17 -0.51 -19.41
N VAL A 482 -27.88 -0.55 -19.04
CA VAL A 482 -27.24 0.48 -18.22
C VAL A 482 -27.06 1.77 -19.02
N ILE A 483 -26.65 1.66 -20.28
CA ILE A 483 -26.52 2.81 -21.20
C ILE A 483 -27.88 3.51 -21.35
N GLU A 484 -28.96 2.75 -21.55
CA GLU A 484 -30.32 3.29 -21.65
C GLU A 484 -30.73 4.06 -20.38
N LYS A 485 -30.47 3.50 -19.19
CA LYS A 485 -30.76 4.15 -17.90
C LYS A 485 -29.93 5.43 -17.66
N VAL A 486 -28.68 5.46 -18.13
CA VAL A 486 -27.82 6.65 -18.04
C VAL A 486 -28.26 7.71 -19.04
N ALA A 487 -28.56 7.31 -20.28
CA ALA A 487 -29.00 8.21 -21.35
C ALA A 487 -30.35 8.87 -21.04
N SER A 488 -31.24 8.19 -20.33
CA SER A 488 -32.54 8.74 -19.91
C SER A 488 -32.48 9.69 -18.70
N SER A 489 -31.28 10.03 -18.19
CA SER A 489 -31.07 10.84 -16.96
C SER A 489 -31.75 10.28 -15.70
N GLN A 490 -32.17 9.01 -15.73
CA GLN A 490 -32.73 8.31 -14.57
C GLN A 490 -31.62 7.73 -13.67
N SER A 491 -30.35 7.84 -14.08
CA SER A 491 -29.23 7.36 -13.29
C SER A 491 -28.84 8.33 -12.18
N VAL A 492 -28.70 7.81 -10.97
CA VAL A 492 -28.16 8.54 -9.80
C VAL A 492 -26.73 9.07 -10.07
N ILE A 493 -25.99 8.38 -10.94
CA ILE A 493 -24.58 8.65 -11.27
C ILE A 493 -24.40 9.96 -12.08
N SER A 494 -25.40 10.38 -12.86
CA SER A 494 -25.33 11.63 -13.62
C SER A 494 -25.51 12.88 -12.74
N ASN A 495 -26.16 12.73 -11.58
CA ASN A 495 -26.46 13.84 -10.68
C ASN A 495 -25.37 14.06 -9.61
N GLN A 496 -24.36 13.19 -9.57
CA GLN A 496 -23.24 13.29 -8.64
C GLN A 496 -22.30 14.46 -9.03
N PRO A 497 -22.01 15.40 -8.11
CA PRO A 497 -21.14 16.55 -8.40
C PRO A 497 -19.68 16.15 -8.63
N LEU A 498 -18.96 16.99 -9.39
CA LEU A 498 -17.52 16.91 -9.62
C LEU A 498 -16.76 17.85 -8.66
N LEU A 499 -15.99 17.25 -7.78
CA LEU A 499 -15.11 17.83 -6.77
C LEU A 499 -13.67 17.89 -7.30
N TRP A 500 -13.41 18.79 -8.26
CA TRP A 500 -12.10 18.91 -8.92
C TRP A 500 -10.92 19.14 -7.98
N TYR A 501 -11.15 19.71 -6.80
CA TYR A 501 -10.11 19.91 -5.80
C TYR A 501 -9.48 18.58 -5.35
N ARG A 502 -10.18 17.43 -5.48
CA ARG A 502 -9.65 16.09 -5.14
C ARG A 502 -8.44 15.67 -5.97
N LEU A 503 -8.23 16.33 -7.11
CA LEU A 503 -7.05 16.11 -7.94
C LEU A 503 -5.76 16.61 -7.28
N LEU A 504 -5.85 17.61 -6.42
CA LEU A 504 -4.74 18.21 -5.67
C LEU A 504 -4.75 17.73 -4.19
N PRO A 505 -3.69 17.99 -3.40
CA PRO A 505 -3.66 17.64 -1.97
C PRO A 505 -4.91 18.11 -1.22
N ASN A 506 -5.57 17.19 -0.51
CA ASN A 506 -6.84 17.45 0.17
C ASN A 506 -7.07 16.48 1.35
N PRO A 507 -8.03 16.73 2.25
CA PRO A 507 -8.26 15.86 3.41
C PRO A 507 -8.66 14.40 3.09
N THR A 508 -9.31 14.16 1.94
CA THR A 508 -9.79 12.82 1.55
C THR A 508 -8.67 11.94 1.02
N TYR A 509 -7.78 12.51 0.20
CA TYR A 509 -6.53 11.88 -0.19
C TYR A 509 -5.39 12.90 0.00
N PRO A 510 -4.63 12.82 1.11
CA PRO A 510 -3.65 13.85 1.50
C PRO A 510 -2.66 14.26 0.43
N VAL A 511 -2.26 13.32 -0.44
CA VAL A 511 -1.34 13.61 -1.55
C VAL A 511 -2.06 14.15 -2.80
N GLY A 512 -3.37 13.93 -2.94
CA GLY A 512 -4.14 14.26 -4.15
C GLY A 512 -3.91 13.26 -5.29
N VAL A 513 -4.92 13.10 -6.15
CA VAL A 513 -4.90 12.08 -7.21
C VAL A 513 -3.80 12.33 -8.24
N LEU A 514 -3.55 13.58 -8.64
CA LEU A 514 -2.52 13.90 -9.64
C LEU A 514 -1.12 13.60 -9.11
N PHE A 515 -0.81 14.04 -7.90
CA PHE A 515 0.52 13.82 -7.33
C PHE A 515 0.73 12.36 -6.93
N GLY A 516 -0.30 11.69 -6.40
CA GLY A 516 -0.26 10.24 -6.16
C GLY A 516 -0.01 9.45 -7.45
N SER A 517 -0.63 9.87 -8.56
CA SER A 517 -0.38 9.28 -9.89
C SER A 517 1.05 9.53 -10.36
N LEU A 518 1.56 10.74 -10.19
CA LEU A 518 2.94 11.08 -10.55
C LEU A 518 3.95 10.28 -9.73
N LEU A 519 3.71 10.08 -8.44
CA LEU A 519 4.57 9.31 -7.57
C LEU A 519 4.62 7.84 -8.00
N THR A 520 3.46 7.26 -8.29
CA THR A 520 3.31 5.82 -8.57
C THR A 520 3.64 5.45 -10.02
N ALA A 521 3.07 6.17 -10.98
CA ALA A 521 3.20 5.89 -12.41
C ALA A 521 4.33 6.71 -13.09
N GLY A 522 4.68 7.87 -12.54
CA GLY A 522 5.67 8.78 -13.14
C GLY A 522 7.04 8.15 -13.39
N PRO A 523 7.63 7.37 -12.46
CA PRO A 523 8.89 6.69 -12.70
C PRO A 523 8.84 5.72 -13.89
N VAL A 524 7.72 4.98 -14.05
CA VAL A 524 7.50 4.05 -15.17
C VAL A 524 7.38 4.83 -16.48
N VAL A 525 6.55 5.87 -16.51
CA VAL A 525 6.34 6.76 -17.67
C VAL A 525 7.67 7.39 -18.10
N ALA A 526 8.44 7.92 -17.15
CA ALA A 526 9.73 8.55 -17.40
C ALA A 526 10.74 7.56 -18.00
N LEU A 527 10.77 6.31 -17.52
CA LEU A 527 11.62 5.27 -18.10
C LEU A 527 11.20 4.91 -19.53
N LEU A 528 9.90 4.82 -19.81
CA LEU A 528 9.41 4.55 -21.16
C LEU A 528 9.78 5.69 -22.13
N ILE A 529 9.57 6.94 -21.73
CA ILE A 529 9.98 8.13 -22.52
C ILE A 529 11.49 8.09 -22.74
N TRP A 530 12.28 7.86 -21.69
CA TRP A 530 13.73 7.78 -21.81
C TRP A 530 14.17 6.66 -22.77
N MET A 531 13.55 5.47 -22.72
CA MET A 531 13.86 4.37 -23.64
C MET A 531 13.56 4.72 -25.10
N ILE A 532 12.48 5.46 -25.36
CA ILE A 532 12.11 5.93 -26.69
C ILE A 532 13.10 6.99 -27.18
N VAL A 533 13.35 8.04 -26.39
CA VAL A 533 14.24 9.15 -26.75
C VAL A 533 15.69 8.68 -26.93
N SER A 534 16.15 7.74 -26.09
CA SER A 534 17.48 7.14 -26.22
C SER A 534 17.58 6.10 -27.35
N LYS A 535 16.53 5.92 -28.16
CA LYS A 535 16.42 4.95 -29.25
C LYS A 535 16.66 3.49 -28.82
N ARG A 536 16.57 3.20 -27.53
CA ARG A 536 16.65 1.85 -26.98
C ARG A 536 15.40 1.07 -27.32
N TRP A 537 14.24 1.73 -27.31
CA TRP A 537 12.98 1.18 -27.80
C TRP A 537 12.51 1.98 -29.01
N LYS A 538 12.55 1.36 -30.19
CA LYS A 538 12.18 2.00 -31.45
C LYS A 538 10.72 1.69 -31.76
N LEU A 539 9.90 2.73 -31.81
CA LEU A 539 8.49 2.68 -32.14
C LEU A 539 8.22 3.54 -33.37
N ASP A 540 7.33 3.10 -34.24
CA ASP A 540 6.82 3.96 -35.32
C ASP A 540 5.73 4.94 -34.82
N TRP A 541 5.27 5.82 -35.70
CA TRP A 541 4.29 6.84 -35.36
C TRP A 541 2.95 6.25 -34.90
N LEU A 542 2.52 5.13 -35.48
CA LEU A 542 1.25 4.49 -35.12
C LEU A 542 1.35 3.81 -33.76
N GLN A 543 2.47 3.16 -33.47
CA GLN A 543 2.75 2.60 -32.15
C GLN A 543 2.80 3.70 -31.07
N LEU A 544 3.43 4.85 -31.36
CA LEU A 544 3.46 6.00 -30.46
C LEU A 544 2.06 6.55 -30.18
N ILE A 545 1.26 6.79 -31.23
CA ILE A 545 -0.12 7.28 -31.07
C ILE A 545 -0.98 6.26 -30.33
N GLY A 546 -0.87 4.96 -30.65
CA GLY A 546 -1.64 3.92 -29.99
C GLY A 546 -1.31 3.79 -28.50
N VAL A 547 -0.02 3.81 -28.13
CA VAL A 547 0.41 3.75 -26.73
C VAL A 547 0.01 5.01 -25.97
N TRP A 548 0.43 6.19 -26.42
CA TRP A 548 0.20 7.44 -25.67
C TRP A 548 -1.25 7.92 -25.76
N GLY A 549 -1.94 7.63 -26.86
CA GLY A 549 -3.38 7.88 -27.00
C GLY A 549 -4.20 7.04 -26.03
N ALA A 550 -3.93 5.72 -25.94
CA ALA A 550 -4.62 4.86 -24.99
C ALA A 550 -4.32 5.25 -23.53
N LEU A 551 -3.04 5.43 -23.18
CA LEU A 551 -2.64 5.82 -21.83
C LEU A 551 -3.20 7.20 -21.44
N GLY A 552 -3.11 8.19 -22.34
CA GLY A 552 -3.63 9.53 -22.11
C GLY A 552 -5.14 9.57 -21.93
N ALA A 553 -5.89 8.85 -22.78
CA ALA A 553 -7.35 8.78 -22.67
C ALA A 553 -7.80 8.10 -21.38
N LEU A 554 -7.21 6.96 -21.03
CA LEU A 554 -7.55 6.25 -19.79
C LEU A 554 -7.17 7.05 -18.54
N PHE A 555 -6.05 7.78 -18.58
CA PHE A 555 -5.65 8.68 -17.50
C PHE A 555 -6.65 9.81 -17.33
N ALA A 556 -7.00 10.51 -18.41
CA ALA A 556 -7.96 11.62 -18.39
C ALA A 556 -9.33 11.18 -17.87
N ILE A 557 -9.86 10.06 -18.35
CA ILE A 557 -11.12 9.48 -17.87
C ILE A 557 -11.03 9.18 -16.38
N GLY A 558 -9.94 8.54 -15.93
CA GLY A 558 -9.75 8.23 -14.53
C GLY A 558 -9.70 9.48 -13.63
N LEU A 559 -9.10 10.59 -14.10
CA LEU A 559 -9.13 11.87 -13.36
C LEU A 559 -10.55 12.43 -13.21
N VAL A 560 -11.37 12.38 -14.27
CA VAL A 560 -12.77 12.82 -14.22
C VAL A 560 -13.58 11.95 -13.25
N VAL A 561 -13.38 10.64 -13.26
CA VAL A 561 -14.08 9.74 -12.33
C VAL A 561 -13.60 9.96 -10.89
N SER A 562 -12.31 10.25 -10.70
CA SER A 562 -11.74 10.54 -9.38
C SER A 562 -12.27 11.84 -8.78
N SER A 563 -12.71 12.80 -9.60
CA SER A 563 -13.31 14.03 -9.08
C SER A 563 -14.78 13.86 -8.70
N LYS A 564 -15.50 12.79 -9.10
CA LYS A 564 -16.87 12.59 -8.63
C LYS A 564 -16.93 12.40 -7.11
N ILE A 565 -18.01 12.89 -6.48
CA ILE A 565 -18.33 12.52 -5.08
C ILE A 565 -18.38 10.98 -4.95
N GLY A 566 -17.83 10.45 -3.87
CA GLY A 566 -17.53 9.04 -3.67
C GLY A 566 -16.21 8.55 -4.31
N GLY A 567 -15.53 9.37 -5.11
CA GLY A 567 -14.25 9.08 -5.76
C GLY A 567 -13.04 9.82 -5.18
N GLY A 568 -11.83 9.52 -5.66
CA GLY A 568 -10.64 10.33 -5.35
C GLY A 568 -10.05 10.19 -3.94
N GLY A 569 -10.44 9.15 -3.20
CA GLY A 569 -9.80 8.77 -1.92
C GLY A 569 -8.52 7.95 -2.07
N ASP A 570 -8.22 7.47 -3.27
CA ASP A 570 -7.02 6.71 -3.63
C ASP A 570 -6.83 6.77 -5.18
N LEU A 571 -6.04 5.86 -5.74
CA LEU A 571 -5.79 5.76 -7.19
C LEU A 571 -6.66 4.74 -7.93
N HIS A 572 -7.65 4.09 -7.31
CA HIS A 572 -8.40 2.97 -7.90
C HIS A 572 -9.22 3.39 -9.14
N ASN A 573 -9.59 4.66 -9.24
CA ASN A 573 -10.27 5.19 -10.42
C ASN A 573 -9.34 5.22 -11.66
N LEU A 574 -8.03 5.06 -11.47
CA LEU A 574 -7.02 4.98 -12.51
C LEU A 574 -6.61 3.53 -12.84
N ASP A 575 -7.26 2.51 -12.27
CA ASP A 575 -6.93 1.09 -12.51
C ASP A 575 -6.76 0.76 -14.00
N MET A 576 -7.63 1.30 -14.85
CA MET A 576 -7.58 1.11 -16.30
C MET A 576 -6.27 1.62 -16.91
N TYR A 577 -5.86 2.83 -16.53
CA TYR A 577 -4.61 3.45 -16.94
C TYR A 577 -3.41 2.65 -16.41
N LEU A 578 -3.43 2.29 -15.12
CA LEU A 578 -2.33 1.61 -14.45
C LEU A 578 -2.08 0.20 -15.02
N VAL A 579 -3.14 -0.58 -15.26
CA VAL A 579 -3.05 -1.90 -15.89
C VAL A 579 -2.48 -1.81 -17.31
N SER A 580 -2.91 -0.81 -18.07
CA SER A 580 -2.42 -0.57 -19.43
C SER A 580 -0.95 -0.10 -19.42
N LEU A 581 -0.57 0.78 -18.50
CA LEU A 581 0.80 1.27 -18.33
C LEU A 581 1.76 0.13 -18.00
N VAL A 582 1.42 -0.71 -17.02
CA VAL A 582 2.24 -1.87 -16.64
C VAL A 582 2.33 -2.89 -17.77
N THR A 583 1.26 -3.08 -18.55
CA THR A 583 1.29 -3.92 -19.74
C THR A 583 2.29 -3.40 -20.78
N VAL A 584 2.21 -2.11 -21.11
CA VAL A 584 3.14 -1.45 -22.04
C VAL A 584 4.58 -1.54 -21.53
N ALA A 585 4.79 -1.31 -20.23
CA ALA A 585 6.11 -1.44 -19.60
C ALA A 585 6.63 -2.88 -19.65
N GLY A 586 5.79 -3.87 -19.35
CA GLY A 586 6.15 -5.28 -19.45
C GLY A 586 6.56 -5.66 -20.87
N ILE A 587 5.80 -5.23 -21.88
CA ILE A 587 6.12 -5.48 -23.30
C ILE A 587 7.42 -4.79 -23.71
N SER A 588 7.68 -3.56 -23.24
CA SER A 588 8.94 -2.88 -23.55
C SER A 588 10.14 -3.65 -22.97
N VAL A 589 10.01 -4.29 -21.81
CA VAL A 589 11.04 -5.19 -21.28
C VAL A 589 11.24 -6.43 -22.17
N LEU A 590 10.19 -6.97 -22.79
CA LEU A 590 10.31 -8.15 -23.67
C LEU A 590 11.05 -7.85 -24.97
N GLN A 591 10.89 -6.64 -25.52
CA GLN A 591 11.48 -6.24 -26.79
C GLN A 591 12.92 -5.73 -26.67
N ASN A 592 13.36 -5.40 -25.46
CA ASN A 592 14.62 -4.70 -25.23
C ASN A 592 15.54 -5.49 -24.29
N ARG A 593 16.86 -5.35 -24.49
CA ARG A 593 17.86 -5.93 -23.59
C ARG A 593 18.10 -5.00 -22.41
N LEU A 594 17.72 -5.44 -21.20
CA LEU A 594 17.98 -4.72 -19.94
C LEU A 594 19.31 -5.11 -19.29
N ASP A 595 20.17 -5.81 -20.03
CA ASP A 595 21.36 -6.47 -19.47
C ASP A 595 22.45 -5.48 -19.01
N GLU A 596 22.33 -4.22 -19.40
CA GLU A 596 23.30 -3.14 -19.14
C GLU A 596 22.75 -1.98 -18.29
N ILE A 597 21.90 -2.24 -17.29
CA ILE A 597 21.38 -1.16 -16.40
C ILE A 597 22.51 -0.26 -15.83
N ALA A 598 23.70 -0.82 -15.61
CA ALA A 598 24.86 -0.06 -15.14
C ALA A 598 25.34 1.02 -16.14
N SER A 599 25.10 0.84 -17.45
CA SER A 599 25.46 1.82 -18.50
C SER A 599 24.41 2.90 -18.69
N TRP A 600 23.26 2.80 -18.01
CA TRP A 600 22.16 3.76 -18.17
C TRP A 600 22.51 5.14 -17.61
N GLY A 601 21.83 6.17 -18.11
CA GLY A 601 21.98 7.53 -17.59
C GLY A 601 21.62 7.62 -16.10
N PHE A 602 22.11 8.64 -15.42
CA PHE A 602 21.82 8.89 -14.00
C PHE A 602 20.33 8.94 -13.71
N LEU A 603 19.57 9.70 -14.52
CA LEU A 603 18.13 9.88 -14.33
C LEU A 603 17.36 8.55 -14.43
N ALA A 604 17.67 7.71 -15.41
CA ALA A 604 17.03 6.40 -15.56
C ALA A 604 17.32 5.47 -14.37
N ARG A 605 18.57 5.48 -13.87
CA ARG A 605 18.93 4.74 -12.65
C ARG A 605 18.21 5.29 -11.42
N ALA A 606 18.07 6.60 -11.30
CA ALA A 606 17.32 7.22 -10.21
C ALA A 606 15.83 6.81 -10.24
N MET A 607 15.20 6.77 -11.42
CA MET A 607 13.81 6.30 -11.55
C MET A 607 13.65 4.84 -11.12
N LEU A 608 14.60 3.96 -11.47
CA LEU A 608 14.58 2.57 -10.98
C LEU A 608 14.71 2.49 -9.45
N VAL A 609 15.54 3.34 -8.85
CA VAL A 609 15.68 3.40 -7.38
C VAL A 609 14.38 3.86 -6.74
N VAL A 610 13.73 4.89 -7.29
CA VAL A 610 12.42 5.37 -6.80
C VAL A 610 11.38 4.26 -6.90
N MET A 611 11.29 3.56 -8.03
CA MET A 611 10.35 2.43 -8.21
C MET A 611 10.54 1.29 -7.20
N LEU A 612 11.78 1.05 -6.76
CA LEU A 612 12.07 0.03 -5.75
C LEU A 612 11.87 0.56 -4.32
N PHE A 613 12.10 1.86 -4.10
CA PHE A 613 12.07 2.46 -2.77
C PHE A 613 10.64 2.75 -2.29
N LEU A 614 9.77 3.30 -3.14
CA LEU A 614 8.40 3.65 -2.77
C LEU A 614 7.63 2.52 -2.06
N PRO A 615 7.62 1.27 -2.56
CA PRO A 615 6.85 0.21 -1.90
C PRO A 615 7.47 -0.25 -0.59
N VAL A 616 8.79 -0.12 -0.46
CA VAL A 616 9.52 -0.46 0.75
C VAL A 616 9.28 0.58 1.82
N TYR A 617 9.17 1.87 1.44
CA TYR A 617 9.12 3.01 2.34
C TYR A 617 8.08 2.87 3.46
N GLN A 618 6.88 2.37 3.14
CA GLN A 618 5.79 2.17 4.11
C GLN A 618 6.12 1.20 5.26
N PHE A 619 7.11 0.31 5.06
CA PHE A 619 7.54 -0.66 6.07
C PHE A 619 8.80 -0.24 6.83
N THR A 620 9.34 0.95 6.52
CA THR A 620 10.53 1.51 7.16
C THR A 620 10.15 2.46 8.30
N PRO A 621 11.02 2.69 9.30
CA PRO A 621 10.79 3.68 10.35
C PRO A 621 10.76 5.12 9.84
N PHE A 622 11.12 5.35 8.57
CA PHE A 622 11.08 6.67 7.95
C PHE A 622 9.67 7.11 7.54
N ASN A 623 8.71 6.18 7.45
CA ASN A 623 7.32 6.50 7.17
C ASN A 623 6.58 6.81 8.49
N PRO A 624 5.98 8.00 8.65
CA PRO A 624 5.23 8.36 9.86
C PRO A 624 4.08 7.41 10.21
N GLY A 625 3.47 6.77 9.22
CA GLY A 625 2.40 5.79 9.37
C GLY A 625 2.88 4.36 9.68
N ALA A 626 4.20 4.10 9.74
CA ALA A 626 4.73 2.74 9.92
C ALA A 626 4.33 2.09 11.26
N ALA A 627 3.96 2.90 12.25
CA ALA A 627 3.47 2.47 13.57
C ALA A 627 1.93 2.44 13.69
N SER A 628 1.22 2.55 12.57
CA SER A 628 -0.25 2.59 12.53
C SER A 628 -0.82 1.43 11.70
N HIS A 629 -1.93 0.86 12.13
CA HIS A 629 -2.68 -0.14 11.38
C HIS A 629 -4.12 -0.25 11.94
N PRO A 630 -5.16 -0.46 11.09
CA PRO A 630 -6.55 -0.59 11.55
C PRO A 630 -6.79 -1.72 12.57
N TYR A 631 -5.90 -2.71 12.63
CA TYR A 631 -5.94 -3.77 13.64
C TYR A 631 -5.91 -3.22 15.08
N LEU A 632 -5.21 -2.09 15.32
CA LEU A 632 -5.10 -1.51 16.66
C LEU A 632 -6.43 -0.91 17.17
N SER A 633 -7.38 -0.64 16.27
CA SER A 633 -8.72 -0.15 16.62
C SER A 633 -9.78 -1.24 16.60
N VAL A 634 -9.39 -2.51 16.44
CA VAL A 634 -10.34 -3.63 16.51
C VAL A 634 -10.70 -3.88 17.98
N PRO A 635 -12.00 -3.92 18.35
CA PRO A 635 -12.43 -4.16 19.72
C PRO A 635 -11.95 -5.50 20.29
N ASP A 636 -11.84 -5.60 21.61
CA ASP A 636 -11.56 -6.86 22.29
C ASP A 636 -12.69 -7.88 22.05
N GLU A 637 -12.34 -9.15 21.88
CA GLU A 637 -13.30 -10.20 21.57
C GLU A 637 -14.33 -10.41 22.70
N LYS A 638 -13.94 -10.15 23.96
CA LYS A 638 -14.85 -10.22 25.10
C LYS A 638 -15.90 -9.13 25.04
N ASP A 639 -15.48 -7.89 24.78
CA ASP A 639 -16.38 -6.73 24.72
C ASP A 639 -17.35 -6.88 23.55
N ALA A 640 -16.83 -7.30 22.39
CA ALA A 640 -17.66 -7.56 21.21
C ALA A 640 -18.72 -8.66 21.44
N ARG A 641 -18.41 -9.70 22.25
CA ARG A 641 -19.40 -10.72 22.62
C ARG A 641 -20.52 -10.17 23.50
N VAL A 642 -20.19 -9.27 24.44
CA VAL A 642 -21.19 -8.62 25.30
C VAL A 642 -22.12 -7.76 24.44
N VAL A 643 -21.56 -6.93 23.56
CA VAL A 643 -22.34 -6.10 22.64
C VAL A 643 -23.20 -6.95 21.70
N LEU A 644 -22.68 -8.04 21.15
CA LEU A 644 -23.46 -8.93 20.29
C LEU A 644 -24.65 -9.54 21.04
N SER A 645 -24.45 -9.98 22.29
CA SER A 645 -25.53 -10.56 23.11
C SER A 645 -26.64 -9.55 23.38
N GLU A 646 -26.30 -8.29 23.63
CA GLU A 646 -27.29 -7.24 23.85
C GLU A 646 -28.05 -6.91 22.56
N ILE A 647 -27.35 -6.81 21.42
CA ILE A 647 -28.02 -6.62 20.11
C ILE A 647 -28.97 -7.79 19.82
N GLN A 648 -28.55 -9.04 20.05
CA GLN A 648 -29.40 -10.22 19.86
C GLN A 648 -30.70 -10.13 20.67
N LYS A 649 -30.60 -9.72 21.95
CA LYS A 649 -31.74 -9.53 22.83
C LYS A 649 -32.69 -8.45 22.30
N GLN A 650 -32.16 -7.26 22.00
CA GLN A 650 -32.96 -6.13 21.52
C GLN A 650 -33.65 -6.44 20.18
N VAL A 651 -32.95 -7.13 19.28
CA VAL A 651 -33.50 -7.56 18.00
C VAL A 651 -34.60 -8.61 18.18
N ALA A 652 -34.43 -9.58 19.09
CA ALA A 652 -35.47 -10.56 19.38
C ALA A 652 -36.74 -9.90 19.95
N ASP A 653 -36.58 -8.96 20.88
CA ASP A 653 -37.69 -8.22 21.49
C ASP A 653 -38.42 -7.31 20.47
N ALA A 654 -37.69 -6.69 19.55
CA ALA A 654 -38.27 -5.85 18.50
C ALA A 654 -38.95 -6.69 17.40
N SER A 655 -38.34 -7.81 16.98
CA SER A 655 -38.86 -8.68 15.93
C SER A 655 -40.19 -9.35 16.31
N GLY A 656 -40.52 -9.43 17.61
CA GLY A 656 -41.84 -9.90 18.07
C GLY A 656 -42.96 -8.85 17.95
N ARG A 657 -42.62 -7.58 17.72
CA ARG A 657 -43.57 -6.45 17.63
C ARG A 657 -43.73 -5.92 16.21
N GLY A 658 -42.67 -5.97 15.41
CA GLY A 658 -42.65 -5.44 14.05
C GLY A 658 -41.31 -5.61 13.36
N GLU A 659 -41.07 -4.84 12.29
CA GLU A 659 -39.91 -5.03 11.43
C GLU A 659 -38.62 -4.48 12.07
N VAL A 660 -37.51 -5.20 11.89
CA VAL A 660 -36.18 -4.74 12.30
C VAL A 660 -35.36 -4.39 11.06
N LEU A 661 -35.00 -3.12 10.92
CA LEU A 661 -34.18 -2.65 9.80
C LEU A 661 -32.69 -2.77 10.14
N PHE A 662 -32.00 -3.68 9.48
CA PHE A 662 -30.54 -3.66 9.41
C PHE A 662 -30.09 -2.71 8.29
N MET A 663 -30.00 -1.42 8.61
CA MET A 663 -29.43 -0.41 7.72
C MET A 663 -27.93 -0.66 7.54
N ASP A 664 -27.24 -0.93 8.65
CA ASP A 664 -25.86 -1.39 8.72
C ASP A 664 -25.76 -2.76 9.43
N GLN A 665 -24.56 -3.33 9.50
CA GLN A 665 -24.25 -4.58 10.19
C GLN A 665 -25.00 -5.81 9.65
N ARG A 666 -25.38 -5.82 8.36
CA ARG A 666 -26.11 -6.93 7.71
C ARG A 666 -25.37 -8.27 7.74
N GLN A 667 -24.04 -8.26 7.87
CA GLN A 667 -23.27 -9.48 8.03
C GLN A 667 -23.62 -10.26 9.30
N LEU A 668 -24.23 -9.62 10.31
CA LEU A 668 -24.78 -10.31 11.48
C LEU A 668 -25.87 -11.31 11.09
N LEU A 669 -26.68 -10.98 10.07
CA LEU A 669 -27.65 -11.89 9.47
C LEU A 669 -26.96 -12.89 8.53
N THR A 670 -26.07 -12.40 7.64
CA THR A 670 -25.38 -13.23 6.64
C THR A 670 -24.63 -14.42 7.26
N PHE A 671 -23.98 -14.21 8.40
CA PHE A 671 -23.21 -15.25 9.10
C PHE A 671 -23.99 -15.91 10.24
N GLY A 672 -25.29 -15.62 10.38
CA GLY A 672 -26.17 -16.27 11.34
C GLY A 672 -25.85 -15.98 12.80
N TYR A 673 -25.25 -14.82 13.09
CA TYR A 673 -25.12 -14.29 14.45
C TYR A 673 -26.49 -13.83 14.98
N ILE A 674 -27.37 -13.38 14.10
CA ILE A 674 -28.78 -13.08 14.36
C ILE A 674 -29.62 -13.96 13.43
N ARG A 675 -30.66 -14.58 13.97
CA ARG A 675 -31.48 -15.58 13.26
C ARG A 675 -32.97 -15.35 13.54
N ASN A 676 -33.82 -15.89 12.67
CA ASN A 676 -35.28 -15.86 12.82
C ASN A 676 -35.85 -14.44 12.90
N VAL A 677 -35.31 -13.53 12.10
CA VAL A 677 -35.78 -12.15 11.98
C VAL A 677 -36.20 -11.94 10.52
N PRO A 678 -37.46 -11.57 10.24
CA PRO A 678 -37.91 -11.23 8.90
C PRO A 678 -36.99 -10.18 8.27
N PHE A 679 -36.46 -10.47 7.09
CA PHE A 679 -35.46 -9.64 6.47
C PHE A 679 -36.08 -8.47 5.69
N VAL A 680 -35.63 -7.25 6.00
CA VAL A 680 -35.97 -6.03 5.26
C VAL A 680 -34.86 -5.73 4.25
N PRO A 681 -35.07 -5.96 2.93
CA PRO A 681 -34.04 -5.75 1.92
C PRO A 681 -33.72 -4.27 1.67
N GLU A 682 -34.67 -3.38 1.89
CA GLU A 682 -34.56 -1.94 1.62
C GLU A 682 -33.57 -1.22 2.55
N TYR A 683 -33.22 0.02 2.20
CA TYR A 683 -32.44 0.94 3.05
C TYR A 683 -31.07 0.39 3.50
N GLU A 684 -30.40 -0.35 2.61
CA GLU A 684 -29.02 -0.78 2.81
C GLU A 684 -28.06 0.42 2.76
N LYS A 685 -27.24 0.61 3.79
CA LYS A 685 -26.35 1.78 4.00
C LYS A 685 -25.57 2.23 2.75
N LYS A 686 -24.85 1.32 2.09
CA LYS A 686 -23.99 1.66 0.94
C LYS A 686 -24.84 2.12 -0.24
N TYR A 687 -25.93 1.42 -0.52
CA TYR A 687 -26.88 1.85 -1.55
C TYR A 687 -27.54 3.19 -1.21
N MET A 688 -27.98 3.39 0.03
CA MET A 688 -28.54 4.66 0.51
C MET A 688 -27.54 5.81 0.36
N MET A 689 -26.25 5.57 0.64
CA MET A 689 -25.21 6.58 0.46
C MET A 689 -25.09 6.98 -1.02
N ASP A 690 -25.11 6.02 -1.95
CA ASP A 690 -25.11 6.33 -3.38
C ASP A 690 -26.35 7.15 -3.79
N GLN A 691 -27.54 6.80 -3.27
CA GLN A 691 -28.76 7.59 -3.48
C GLN A 691 -28.63 9.01 -2.91
N ALA A 692 -28.01 9.17 -1.73
CA ALA A 692 -27.80 10.45 -1.08
C ALA A 692 -26.84 11.35 -1.88
N MET A 693 -25.72 10.80 -2.34
CA MET A 693 -24.74 11.51 -3.16
C MET A 693 -25.31 11.97 -4.51
N GLY A 694 -26.26 11.20 -5.09
CA GLY A 694 -26.98 11.60 -6.30
C GLY A 694 -28.27 12.39 -6.04
N SER A 695 -28.56 12.76 -4.79
CA SER A 695 -29.76 13.53 -4.39
C SER A 695 -31.08 12.92 -4.89
N ASN A 696 -31.24 11.59 -4.80
CA ASN A 696 -32.44 10.89 -5.27
C ASN A 696 -33.66 11.12 -4.34
N LEU A 697 -34.34 12.25 -4.53
CA LEU A 697 -35.52 12.61 -3.74
C LEU A 697 -36.65 11.55 -3.79
N PRO A 698 -37.04 10.98 -4.95
CA PRO A 698 -38.04 9.90 -4.99
C PRO A 698 -37.73 8.71 -4.07
N TYR A 699 -36.46 8.29 -4.01
CA TYR A 699 -36.02 7.22 -3.12
C TYR A 699 -36.23 7.60 -1.64
N PHE A 700 -35.80 8.80 -1.25
CA PHE A 700 -35.92 9.24 0.14
C PHE A 700 -37.34 9.61 0.56
N LYS A 701 -38.24 9.97 -0.36
CA LYS A 701 -39.67 10.16 -0.04
C LYS A 701 -40.31 8.89 0.51
N LEU A 702 -39.98 7.74 -0.08
CA LEU A 702 -40.43 6.44 0.43
C LEU A 702 -39.84 6.17 1.81
N TYR A 703 -38.53 6.39 1.97
CA TYR A 703 -37.84 6.24 3.26
C TYR A 703 -38.47 7.10 4.36
N TYR A 704 -38.74 8.38 4.11
CA TYR A 704 -39.31 9.29 5.10
C TYR A 704 -40.73 8.93 5.48
N ARG A 705 -41.53 8.42 4.53
CA ARG A 705 -42.87 7.92 4.82
C ARG A 705 -42.82 6.69 5.71
N ASP A 706 -41.89 5.76 5.45
CA ASP A 706 -41.72 4.56 6.27
C ASP A 706 -41.25 4.92 7.70
N LEU A 707 -40.35 5.92 7.83
CA LEU A 707 -39.95 6.46 9.13
C LEU A 707 -41.13 7.11 9.87
N ALA A 708 -41.90 7.96 9.20
CA ALA A 708 -43.05 8.66 9.79
C ALA A 708 -44.15 7.70 10.25
N ASN A 709 -44.35 6.60 9.51
CA ASN A 709 -45.29 5.54 9.85
C ASN A 709 -44.77 4.60 10.95
N LYS A 710 -43.57 4.85 11.52
CA LYS A 710 -42.94 3.99 12.52
C LYS A 710 -42.85 2.53 12.07
N ARG A 711 -42.55 2.30 10.79
CA ARG A 711 -42.51 0.95 10.18
C ARG A 711 -41.55 0.00 10.90
N PHE A 712 -40.44 0.53 11.39
CA PHE A 712 -39.39 -0.27 12.02
C PHE A 712 -39.51 -0.15 13.54
N ASP A 713 -39.63 -1.27 14.25
CA ASP A 713 -39.57 -1.26 15.72
C ASP A 713 -38.13 -1.09 16.23
N LEU A 714 -37.15 -1.43 15.41
CA LEU A 714 -35.73 -1.25 15.69
C LEU A 714 -34.96 -1.00 14.39
N ILE A 715 -34.05 -0.02 14.41
CA ILE A 715 -33.07 0.21 13.35
C ILE A 715 -31.68 -0.08 13.91
N VAL A 716 -30.94 -0.98 13.26
CA VAL A 716 -29.52 -1.26 13.52
C VAL A 716 -28.68 -0.51 12.49
N THR A 717 -27.87 0.44 12.94
CA THR A 717 -27.07 1.30 12.06
C THR A 717 -25.73 1.68 12.68
N GLU A 718 -24.89 2.40 11.93
CA GLU A 718 -23.73 3.08 12.50
C GLU A 718 -24.16 4.29 13.33
N ILE A 719 -23.27 4.80 14.19
CA ILE A 719 -23.59 6.00 14.98
C ILE A 719 -23.87 7.17 14.04
N LEU A 720 -25.11 7.67 14.09
CA LEU A 720 -25.56 8.75 13.25
C LEU A 720 -25.13 10.09 13.85
N THR A 721 -24.66 10.99 12.99
CA THR A 721 -24.34 12.36 13.39
C THR A 721 -25.17 13.35 12.59
N THR A 722 -25.47 14.52 13.16
CA THR A 722 -26.18 15.60 12.47
C THR A 722 -25.25 16.74 12.03
N ASN A 723 -23.95 16.56 12.23
CA ASN A 723 -22.93 17.59 12.04
C ASN A 723 -22.49 17.64 10.59
N TYR A 724 -22.64 18.82 9.96
CA TYR A 724 -22.00 19.08 8.68
C TYR A 724 -20.51 19.35 8.88
N GLN A 725 -19.71 18.88 7.93
CA GLN A 725 -18.26 18.99 7.89
C GLN A 725 -17.83 19.82 6.69
N THR A 726 -16.71 20.54 6.79
CA THR A 726 -16.22 21.42 5.72
C THR A 726 -14.78 21.11 5.29
N SER A 727 -14.00 20.37 6.08
CA SER A 727 -12.58 20.08 5.78
C SER A 727 -12.10 18.77 6.40
N ALA A 728 -13.02 17.84 6.67
CA ALA A 728 -12.71 16.49 7.13
C ALA A 728 -12.62 15.52 5.95
N ASN A 729 -12.03 14.35 6.20
CA ASN A 729 -12.01 13.25 5.23
C ASN A 729 -13.45 12.89 4.80
N PHE A 730 -13.72 12.82 3.51
CA PHE A 730 -15.05 12.54 2.93
C PHE A 730 -16.19 13.45 3.45
N SER A 731 -15.90 14.74 3.65
CA SER A 731 -16.87 15.69 4.22
C SER A 731 -18.15 15.86 3.38
N GLU A 732 -18.07 15.78 2.05
CA GLU A 732 -19.23 15.92 1.16
C GLU A 732 -20.15 14.70 1.20
N GLU A 733 -19.57 13.50 1.30
CA GLU A 733 -20.29 12.25 1.52
C GLU A 733 -20.98 12.27 2.88
N ASN A 734 -20.26 12.68 3.94
CA ASN A 734 -20.85 12.89 5.26
C ASN A 734 -22.02 13.88 5.18
N ASN A 735 -21.85 15.03 4.53
CA ASN A 735 -22.91 16.04 4.44
C ASN A 735 -24.13 15.55 3.66
N SER A 736 -23.91 14.74 2.62
CA SER A 736 -24.99 14.08 1.87
C SER A 736 -25.73 13.09 2.75
N TRP A 737 -25.03 12.25 3.51
CA TRP A 737 -25.60 11.33 4.48
C TRP A 737 -26.39 12.04 5.58
N VAL A 738 -25.83 13.09 6.17
CA VAL A 738 -26.48 13.93 7.19
C VAL A 738 -27.78 14.54 6.66
N LYS A 739 -27.73 15.10 5.44
CA LYS A 739 -28.86 15.77 4.80
C LYS A 739 -30.01 14.82 4.49
N TRP A 740 -29.69 13.64 3.96
CA TRP A 740 -30.69 12.72 3.40
C TRP A 740 -31.09 11.59 4.36
N VAL A 741 -30.21 11.18 5.27
CA VAL A 741 -30.43 10.01 6.12
C VAL A 741 -30.40 10.38 7.60
N SER A 742 -29.26 10.88 8.12
CA SER A 742 -29.07 10.97 9.58
C SER A 742 -30.09 11.88 10.26
N LYS A 743 -30.31 13.09 9.73
CA LYS A 743 -31.25 14.03 10.34
C LYS A 743 -32.69 13.57 10.30
N ALA A 744 -33.12 12.94 9.21
CA ALA A 744 -34.48 12.42 9.09
C ALA A 744 -34.70 11.24 10.05
N THR A 745 -33.74 10.31 10.08
CA THR A 745 -33.78 9.13 10.96
C THR A 745 -33.85 9.56 12.43
N LEU A 746 -32.94 10.43 12.87
CA LEU A 746 -32.90 10.94 14.26
C LEU A 746 -34.05 11.93 14.58
N CYS A 747 -34.81 12.38 13.59
CA CYS A 747 -36.03 13.14 13.82
C CYS A 747 -37.14 12.19 14.31
N PHE A 748 -37.39 11.11 13.57
CA PHE A 748 -38.47 10.15 13.83
C PHE A 748 -38.11 9.08 14.88
N TYR A 749 -36.82 8.77 15.05
CA TYR A 749 -36.31 7.73 15.94
C TYR A 749 -35.31 8.31 16.95
N GLU A 750 -35.15 7.64 18.09
CA GLU A 750 -34.21 8.00 19.15
C GLU A 750 -33.30 6.83 19.56
N PRO A 751 -32.10 7.12 20.12
CA PRO A 751 -31.16 6.09 20.52
C PRO A 751 -31.66 5.28 21.71
N LEU A 752 -31.78 3.97 21.52
CA LEU A 752 -31.96 2.99 22.59
C LEU A 752 -30.62 2.60 23.23
N ALA A 753 -29.59 2.39 22.40
CA ALA A 753 -28.24 2.04 22.84
C ALA A 753 -27.19 2.52 21.82
N ILE A 754 -26.00 2.90 22.32
CA ILE A 754 -24.87 3.36 21.52
C ILE A 754 -23.61 2.60 21.95
N TYR A 755 -23.00 1.88 21.02
CA TYR A 755 -21.75 1.15 21.20
C TYR A 755 -20.64 1.83 20.40
N LYS A 756 -19.81 2.63 21.09
CA LYS A 756 -18.84 3.52 20.44
C LYS A 756 -17.68 2.78 19.78
N ASP A 757 -17.19 1.71 20.42
CA ASP A 757 -16.01 0.98 19.95
C ASP A 757 -16.33 0.14 18.69
N GLU A 758 -17.56 -0.36 18.59
CA GLU A 758 -18.08 -1.08 17.41
C GLU A 758 -18.70 -0.14 16.37
N ASN A 759 -18.87 1.15 16.70
CA ASN A 759 -19.60 2.13 15.91
C ASN A 759 -21.01 1.66 15.54
N ILE A 760 -21.81 1.27 16.54
CA ILE A 760 -23.18 0.78 16.36
C ILE A 760 -24.16 1.62 17.18
N GLU A 761 -25.30 1.92 16.58
CA GLU A 761 -26.43 2.58 17.22
C GLU A 761 -27.71 1.79 16.97
N LEU A 762 -28.46 1.56 18.05
CA LEU A 762 -29.78 0.95 18.03
C LEU A 762 -30.81 2.06 18.21
N LEU A 763 -31.73 2.21 17.26
CA LEU A 763 -32.74 3.27 17.27
C LEU A 763 -34.15 2.70 17.36
N VAL A 764 -35.01 3.33 18.15
CA VAL A 764 -36.44 2.99 18.28
C VAL A 764 -37.31 4.19 17.91
N PRO A 765 -38.57 3.98 17.46
CA PRO A 765 -39.46 5.08 17.12
C PRO A 765 -39.72 6.01 18.31
N LYS A 766 -39.68 7.32 18.09
CA LYS A 766 -40.12 8.28 19.12
C LYS A 766 -41.62 8.19 19.33
N GLU A 767 -42.08 8.45 20.55
CA GLU A 767 -43.51 8.57 20.83
C GLU A 767 -44.12 9.75 20.07
N SER A 768 -43.50 10.93 20.12
CA SER A 768 -43.96 12.17 19.47
C SER A 768 -42.85 12.90 18.70
N PRO A 769 -42.74 12.68 17.37
CA PRO A 769 -41.71 13.30 16.53
C PRO A 769 -42.13 14.71 16.04
N VAL A 770 -42.13 15.68 16.95
CA VAL A 770 -42.52 17.08 16.66
C VAL A 770 -41.59 17.74 15.63
N GLY A 771 -42.15 18.37 14.59
CA GLY A 771 -41.39 19.12 13.59
C GLY A 771 -40.78 18.26 12.48
N CYS A 772 -41.03 16.94 12.48
CA CYS A 772 -40.47 16.01 11.50
C CYS A 772 -41.28 15.95 10.19
N GLU A 773 -42.48 16.52 10.16
CA GLU A 773 -43.33 16.68 8.96
C GLU A 773 -42.64 17.46 7.83
N ILE A 774 -41.62 18.26 8.16
CA ILE A 774 -40.78 18.96 7.17
C ILE A 774 -40.13 18.01 6.15
N TYR A 775 -39.89 16.74 6.52
CA TYR A 775 -39.29 15.75 5.63
C TYR A 775 -40.33 15.14 4.67
N LEU A 776 -41.61 15.13 5.04
CA LEU A 776 -42.69 14.62 4.20
C LEU A 776 -43.09 15.62 3.11
N ASN A 777 -42.86 16.92 3.35
CA ASN A 777 -43.20 18.01 2.45
C ASN A 777 -42.05 18.41 1.49
N ARG A 778 -40.93 17.68 1.49
CA ARG A 778 -39.75 17.99 0.66
C ARG A 778 -39.87 17.63 -0.82
#